data_AF-A0A7X1WRK6-F1
#
_entry.id   AF-A0A7X1WRK6-F1
#
_cell.length_a   1.000
_cell.length_b   1.000
_cell.length_c   1.000
_cell.angle_alpha   90.00
_cell.angle_beta   90.00
_cell.angle_gamma   90.00
#
_symmetry.space_group_name_H-M   'P 1'
#
loop_
_entity.id
_entity.type
_entity.pdbx_description
1 polymer ?
#
loop_
_entity_poly.entity_id
_entity_poly.type
_entity_poly.pdbx_seq_one_letter_code
_entity_poly.pdbx_strand_id
1 'polypeptide(L)'
;RLPAHMLPAHVLCLAALPLTPNGKLDRQALPSPQACREVAERVVPGTPAEVLLVEIWQELLGLEAIGVTENFFELGGDSIISLQAVSRAGARGLAFTPKQLFTAQTIRALAALAQTAEPQRLEALDTPAFALAPDTLPIDRNELDDVYPLSPMQQGMLFHCIESPELNLYVNQLSVAVEGLQVERFRAAWQTLLERHEVLRAAFRWRDGVAEPMQAVYRHAELPIVELDWRDHAAPEAALQALAADEQARGFDLNCPPLMRFTLVHVGESRVQMIWTYHHLLLDGWSASRLLGEMLRVYAGQALPALTGRYADYISWLQRQDASLAEHFWRERLQALDAPSILAKAANTQGRGHGVLYSYLDSAATQRLHRFANAQRVTLNTLIQGAWLLLLQRHTGQRSVAFGATVAGRPTQLAGAQDMLGLFINTLPVIQILDPQQALGDWLRQVQDYNLAIRDFEHTPLADIQRWAGQGGQGLFDSIIVFENHPVDRALRGEQDGELRFAEVGSGGVTNFPMDLMVSASEQGLEVEYLYLRERFSAPEVERIRAQLEGLLAQLPQDAERLIGAIGLPNACIEPTHPALPVTDLVQGFSQQVLRQPQARALSCDGRELSYAELERQANGLACELQSRGIGPEEVVAVALPRSELTVVAFLAVLKAGAAYLPLDLDYPAERLAYMLADSGASLLLCRSDVD
;
A
#
# COMPACT_ATOMS: atom_id res chain seq x y z
N ARG A 1 13.00 -40.55 6.19
CA ARG A 1 12.96 -39.06 6.30
C ARG A 1 11.72 -38.60 5.57
N LEU A 2 10.79 -37.91 6.24
CA LEU A 2 9.54 -37.40 5.66
C LEU A 2 9.69 -35.91 5.30
N PRO A 3 9.00 -35.39 4.27
CA PRO A 3 8.92 -33.95 4.00
C PRO A 3 8.33 -33.16 5.18
N ALA A 4 8.73 -31.89 5.34
CA ALA A 4 8.36 -31.07 6.51
C ALA A 4 6.84 -30.92 6.73
N HIS A 5 6.04 -30.92 5.65
CA HIS A 5 4.57 -30.85 5.73
C HIS A 5 3.88 -32.18 6.12
N MET A 6 4.62 -33.29 6.12
CA MET A 6 4.13 -34.60 6.56
C MET A 6 4.56 -34.95 7.99
N LEU A 7 5.29 -34.04 8.66
CA LEU A 7 5.62 -34.17 10.07
C LEU A 7 4.47 -33.58 10.88
N PRO A 8 3.89 -34.33 11.85
CA PRO A 8 2.85 -33.79 12.72
C PRO A 8 3.38 -32.56 13.47
N ALA A 9 2.59 -31.48 13.51
CA ALA A 9 2.95 -30.28 14.27
C ALA A 9 3.13 -30.56 15.77
N HIS A 10 2.50 -31.63 16.28
CA HIS A 10 2.61 -32.10 17.66
C HIS A 10 2.64 -33.64 17.70
N VAL A 11 3.44 -34.20 18.61
CA VAL A 11 3.49 -35.64 18.90
C VAL A 11 3.17 -35.84 20.37
N LEU A 12 2.11 -36.58 20.68
CA LEU A 12 1.64 -36.83 22.04
C LEU A 12 1.84 -38.30 22.39
N CYS A 13 2.51 -38.58 23.51
CA CYS A 13 2.71 -39.95 24.00
C CYS A 13 1.61 -40.28 25.02
N LEU A 14 0.80 -41.29 24.72
CA LEU A 14 -0.24 -41.78 25.62
C LEU A 14 0.15 -43.15 26.16
N ALA A 15 -0.10 -43.39 27.45
CA ALA A 15 0.16 -44.69 28.07
C ALA A 15 -0.72 -45.81 27.47
N ALA A 16 -1.93 -45.48 27.01
CA ALA A 16 -2.80 -46.35 26.24
C ALA A 16 -3.69 -45.50 25.30
N LEU A 17 -4.03 -46.02 24.13
CA LEU A 17 -4.98 -45.38 23.23
C LEU A 17 -6.41 -45.62 23.73
N PRO A 18 -7.26 -44.59 23.82
CA PRO A 18 -8.66 -44.78 24.18
C PRO A 18 -9.37 -45.58 23.06
N LEU A 19 -10.04 -46.66 23.44
CA LEU A 19 -10.75 -47.54 22.51
C LEU A 19 -12.25 -47.49 22.79
N THR A 20 -13.04 -47.49 21.73
CA THR A 20 -14.48 -47.73 21.77
C THR A 20 -14.78 -49.16 22.26
N PRO A 21 -16.03 -49.46 22.71
CA PRO A 21 -16.43 -50.81 23.13
C PRO A 21 -16.19 -51.91 22.08
N ASN A 22 -16.08 -51.53 20.80
CA ASN A 22 -15.80 -52.44 19.68
C ASN A 22 -14.30 -52.57 19.34
N GLY A 23 -13.40 -52.07 20.21
CA GLY A 23 -11.94 -52.20 20.07
C GLY A 23 -11.28 -51.26 19.05
N LYS A 24 -12.01 -50.28 18.50
CA LYS A 24 -11.46 -49.25 17.59
C LYS A 24 -11.06 -48.00 18.35
N LEU A 25 -10.03 -47.29 17.88
CA LEU A 25 -9.59 -45.99 18.42
C LEU A 25 -10.76 -45.01 18.52
N ASP A 26 -11.03 -44.53 19.74
CA ASP A 26 -11.98 -43.47 20.00
C ASP A 26 -11.31 -42.11 19.78
N ARG A 27 -11.54 -41.52 18.61
CA ARG A 27 -10.93 -40.24 18.23
C ARG A 27 -11.49 -39.05 19.01
N GLN A 28 -12.70 -39.16 19.58
CA GLN A 28 -13.30 -38.09 20.37
C GLN A 28 -12.79 -38.09 21.81
N ALA A 29 -12.40 -39.25 22.33
CA ALA A 29 -11.78 -39.39 23.64
C ALA A 29 -10.26 -39.14 23.64
N LEU A 30 -9.64 -38.86 22.49
CA LEU A 30 -8.24 -38.43 22.43
C LEU A 30 -8.10 -37.03 23.05
N PRO A 31 -7.16 -36.81 23.98
CA PRO A 31 -6.94 -35.48 24.55
C PRO A 31 -6.55 -34.48 23.47
N SER A 32 -7.09 -33.26 23.55
CA SER A 32 -6.75 -32.20 22.61
C SER A 32 -5.31 -31.72 22.86
N PRO A 33 -4.51 -31.43 21.80
CA PRO A 33 -3.16 -30.88 21.97
C PRO A 33 -3.15 -29.53 22.70
N GLN A 34 -4.28 -28.80 22.66
CA GLN A 34 -4.46 -27.50 23.29
C GLN A 34 -4.54 -27.59 24.83
N ALA A 35 -5.00 -28.70 25.40
CA ALA A 35 -5.06 -28.89 26.84
C ALA A 35 -3.66 -29.05 27.48
N CYS A 36 -2.62 -29.28 26.67
CA CYS A 36 -1.21 -29.31 27.11
C CYS A 36 -0.47 -27.98 26.82
N ARG A 37 -1.17 -26.86 26.63
CA ARG A 37 -0.56 -25.51 26.66
C ARG A 37 -0.16 -25.05 28.07
N GLU A 38 -0.28 -25.92 29.07
CA GLU A 38 0.28 -25.67 30.40
C GLU A 38 1.79 -25.98 30.42
N VAL A 39 2.56 -24.89 30.51
CA VAL A 39 3.92 -24.82 31.07
C VAL A 39 5.01 -25.57 30.29
N ALA A 40 5.32 -25.11 29.07
CA ALA A 40 6.75 -24.85 28.85
C ALA A 40 7.10 -23.73 29.85
N GLU A 41 8.05 -23.94 30.77
CA GLU A 41 8.41 -22.99 31.84
C GLU A 41 8.53 -21.57 31.26
N ARG A 42 7.44 -20.80 31.35
CA ARG A 42 7.46 -19.40 30.96
C ARG A 42 8.44 -18.73 31.89
N VAL A 43 9.45 -18.11 31.30
CA VAL A 43 10.47 -17.46 32.08
C VAL A 43 9.82 -16.29 32.80
N VAL A 44 9.73 -16.41 34.13
CA VAL A 44 9.15 -15.38 34.99
C VAL A 44 10.06 -14.15 35.05
N PRO A 45 9.51 -12.95 35.31
CA PRO A 45 10.31 -11.75 35.47
C PRO A 45 11.23 -11.86 36.68
N GLY A 46 12.51 -11.58 36.48
CA GLY A 46 13.58 -11.57 37.48
C GLY A 46 14.04 -10.17 37.90
N THR A 47 13.55 -9.11 37.24
CA THR A 47 13.88 -7.71 37.60
C THR A 47 12.63 -6.84 37.72
N PRO A 48 12.66 -5.74 38.49
CA PRO A 48 11.53 -4.80 38.56
C PRO A 48 11.11 -4.23 37.21
N ALA A 49 12.07 -4.00 36.30
CA ALA A 49 11.80 -3.54 34.95
C ALA A 49 11.05 -4.61 34.12
N GLU A 50 11.44 -5.88 34.25
CA GLU A 50 10.72 -6.99 33.61
C GLU A 50 9.29 -7.14 34.16
N VAL A 51 9.07 -6.97 35.47
CA VAL A 51 7.72 -7.01 36.07
C VAL A 51 6.82 -5.93 35.47
N LEU A 52 7.31 -4.69 35.43
CA LEU A 52 6.56 -3.55 34.90
C LEU A 52 6.20 -3.74 33.41
N LEU A 53 7.14 -4.25 32.61
CA LEU A 53 6.92 -4.52 31.20
C LEU A 53 5.93 -5.66 30.97
N VAL A 54 5.94 -6.70 31.82
CA VAL A 54 4.94 -7.78 31.79
C VAL A 54 3.54 -7.20 32.02
N GLU A 55 3.34 -6.38 33.06
CA GLU A 55 2.05 -5.74 33.35
C GLU A 55 1.57 -4.89 32.16
N ILE A 56 2.44 -4.04 31.61
CA ILE A 56 2.10 -3.18 30.47
C ILE A 56 1.70 -4.02 29.25
N TRP A 57 2.44 -5.09 28.94
CA TRP A 57 2.15 -5.92 27.77
C TRP A 57 0.87 -6.74 27.97
N GLN A 58 0.60 -7.24 29.19
CA GLN A 58 -0.64 -7.94 29.50
C GLN A 58 -1.86 -7.04 29.32
N GLU A 59 -1.80 -5.81 29.83
CA GLU A 59 -2.87 -4.82 29.66
C GLU A 59 -3.12 -4.46 28.19
N LEU A 60 -2.04 -4.29 27.41
CA LEU A 60 -2.12 -3.85 26.02
C LEU A 60 -2.55 -4.94 25.05
N LEU A 61 -2.06 -6.18 25.26
CA LEU A 61 -2.33 -7.32 24.39
C LEU A 61 -3.56 -8.11 24.85
N GLY A 62 -4.10 -7.84 26.04
CA GLY A 62 -5.25 -8.56 26.61
C GLY A 62 -4.93 -10.01 26.96
N LEU A 63 -3.69 -10.29 27.38
CA LEU A 63 -3.22 -11.65 27.70
C LEU A 63 -3.11 -11.85 29.21
N GLU A 64 -3.61 -12.97 29.72
CA GLU A 64 -3.56 -13.28 31.16
C GLU A 64 -2.14 -13.51 31.69
N ALA A 65 -1.23 -14.02 30.87
CA ALA A 65 0.14 -14.31 31.26
C ALA A 65 1.12 -14.21 30.08
N ILE A 66 2.25 -13.54 30.32
CA ILE A 66 3.33 -13.33 29.35
C ILE A 66 4.67 -13.68 30.01
N GLY A 67 5.48 -14.49 29.35
CA GLY A 67 6.86 -14.79 29.72
C GLY A 67 7.85 -13.77 29.14
N VAL A 68 8.94 -13.50 29.85
CA VAL A 68 9.85 -12.39 29.49
C VAL A 68 10.68 -12.62 28.22
N THR A 69 10.69 -13.85 27.71
CA THR A 69 11.39 -14.24 26.47
C THR A 69 10.46 -14.38 25.27
N GLU A 70 9.14 -14.18 25.45
CA GLU A 70 8.19 -14.21 24.36
C GLU A 70 8.33 -12.95 23.49
N ASN A 71 8.16 -13.11 22.18
CA ASN A 71 8.33 -12.03 21.22
C ASN A 71 7.07 -11.16 21.15
N PHE A 72 7.22 -9.84 21.29
CA PHE A 72 6.15 -8.85 21.25
C PHE A 72 5.22 -9.02 20.04
N PHE A 73 5.79 -9.20 18.85
CA PHE A 73 5.05 -9.29 17.59
C PHE A 73 4.40 -10.65 17.39
N GLU A 74 4.91 -11.71 18.04
CA GLU A 74 4.25 -13.03 18.06
C GLU A 74 3.04 -13.04 18.99
N LEU A 75 3.06 -12.19 20.02
CA LEU A 75 1.94 -12.02 20.96
C LEU A 75 0.83 -11.10 20.42
N GLY A 76 0.91 -10.67 19.15
CA GLY A 76 -0.06 -9.77 18.53
C GLY A 76 0.27 -8.29 18.67
N GLY A 77 1.48 -7.93 19.12
CA GLY A 77 1.95 -6.56 19.12
C GLY A 77 2.12 -6.00 17.72
N ASP A 78 1.77 -4.73 17.52
CA ASP A 78 1.94 -4.01 16.26
C ASP A 78 2.64 -2.65 16.48
N SER A 79 2.72 -1.84 15.42
CA SER A 79 3.36 -0.52 15.49
C SER A 79 2.66 0.47 16.43
N ILE A 80 1.34 0.38 16.57
CA ILE A 80 0.53 1.24 17.45
C ILE A 80 0.67 0.77 18.90
N ILE A 81 0.51 -0.53 19.15
CA ILE A 81 0.68 -1.12 20.49
C ILE A 81 2.11 -0.85 20.98
N SER A 82 3.10 -0.84 20.08
CA SER A 82 4.48 -0.42 20.41
C SER A 82 4.55 1.02 20.94
N LEU A 83 3.83 1.97 20.34
CA LEU A 83 3.79 3.37 20.81
C LEU A 83 3.13 3.47 22.18
N GLN A 84 2.03 2.74 22.39
CA GLN A 84 1.36 2.67 23.68
C GLN A 84 2.24 2.05 24.75
N ALA A 85 3.00 1.00 24.42
CA ALA A 85 3.94 0.35 25.32
C ALA A 85 5.07 1.30 25.75
N VAL A 86 5.66 2.03 24.80
CA VAL A 86 6.69 3.05 25.07
C VAL A 86 6.13 4.15 25.98
N SER A 87 4.97 4.71 25.63
CA SER A 87 4.36 5.81 26.38
C SER A 87 3.98 5.40 27.82
N ARG A 88 3.35 4.22 27.99
CA ARG A 88 3.00 3.68 29.31
C ARG A 88 4.23 3.34 30.15
N ALA A 89 5.28 2.82 29.55
CA ALA A 89 6.52 2.53 30.25
C ALA A 89 7.21 3.81 30.74
N GLY A 90 7.28 4.85 29.89
CA GLY A 90 7.83 6.15 30.25
C GLY A 90 7.11 6.79 31.43
N ALA A 91 5.77 6.73 31.43
CA ALA A 91 4.93 7.22 32.53
C ALA A 91 5.17 6.48 33.86
N ARG A 92 5.68 5.24 33.81
CA ARG A 92 5.99 4.40 34.98
C ARG A 92 7.51 4.33 35.29
N GLY A 93 8.34 5.19 34.70
CA GLY A 93 9.77 5.31 35.03
C GLY A 93 10.74 4.43 34.23
N LEU A 94 10.29 3.83 33.13
CA LEU A 94 11.15 3.09 32.19
C LEU A 94 11.19 3.79 30.83
N ALA A 95 12.38 4.25 30.43
CA ALA A 95 12.58 4.91 29.15
C ALA A 95 13.22 3.97 28.13
N PHE A 96 12.56 3.80 26.98
CA PHE A 96 13.11 3.19 25.76
C PHE A 96 12.39 3.75 24.52
N THR A 97 13.02 3.63 23.36
CA THR A 97 12.43 4.11 22.09
C THR A 97 11.65 3.00 21.38
N PRO A 98 10.70 3.35 20.49
CA PRO A 98 10.07 2.36 19.63
C PRO A 98 11.11 1.51 18.87
N LYS A 99 12.18 2.15 18.37
CA LYS A 99 13.30 1.45 17.72
C LYS A 99 13.94 0.40 18.64
N GLN A 100 14.12 0.68 19.92
CA GLN A 100 14.65 -0.30 20.87
C GLN A 100 13.68 -1.47 21.09
N LEU A 101 12.37 -1.23 21.18
CA LEU A 101 11.36 -2.29 21.25
C LEU A 101 11.38 -3.18 20.00
N PHE A 102 11.43 -2.59 18.80
CA PHE A 102 11.53 -3.33 17.54
C PHE A 102 12.83 -4.14 17.41
N THR A 103 13.92 -3.65 18.01
CA THR A 103 15.22 -4.34 17.97
C THR A 103 15.31 -5.48 18.98
N ALA A 104 14.83 -5.24 20.22
CA ALA A 104 14.95 -6.17 21.34
C ALA A 104 13.86 -7.26 21.33
N GLN A 105 12.65 -6.89 20.92
CA GLN A 105 11.46 -7.73 20.70
C GLN A 105 10.95 -8.57 21.89
N THR A 106 11.71 -8.71 22.97
CA THR A 106 11.33 -9.47 24.17
C THR A 106 11.45 -8.59 25.39
N ILE A 107 10.63 -8.85 26.42
CA ILE A 107 10.66 -8.07 27.67
C ILE A 107 12.06 -8.12 28.30
N ARG A 108 12.73 -9.27 28.32
CA ARG A 108 14.08 -9.41 28.87
C ARG A 108 15.12 -8.58 28.13
N ALA A 109 15.14 -8.67 26.80
CA ALA A 109 16.09 -7.89 26.01
C ALA A 109 15.78 -6.39 26.11
N LEU A 110 14.50 -6.03 26.16
CA LEU A 110 14.08 -4.63 26.29
C LEU A 110 14.41 -4.06 27.66
N ALA A 111 14.18 -4.83 28.74
CA ALA A 111 14.53 -4.44 30.11
C ALA A 111 16.04 -4.19 30.26
N ALA A 112 16.88 -4.90 29.51
CA ALA A 112 18.34 -4.67 29.51
C ALA A 112 18.76 -3.38 28.79
N LEU A 113 17.94 -2.87 27.85
CA LEU A 113 18.17 -1.61 27.13
C LEU A 113 17.45 -0.43 27.77
N ALA A 114 16.38 -0.70 28.52
CA ALA A 114 15.57 0.30 29.18
C ALA A 114 16.41 1.01 30.25
N GLN A 115 16.34 2.33 30.26
CA GLN A 115 16.99 3.13 31.27
C GLN A 115 15.97 3.45 32.36
N THR A 116 16.41 3.31 33.62
CA THR A 116 15.65 3.88 34.74
C THR A 116 15.77 5.38 34.62
N ALA A 117 14.65 6.01 34.28
CA ALA A 117 14.54 7.45 34.26
C ALA A 117 13.70 7.86 35.47
N GLU A 118 13.85 9.10 35.94
CA GLU A 118 12.72 9.70 36.66
C GLU A 118 11.49 9.52 35.76
N PRO A 119 10.33 9.09 36.29
CA PRO A 119 9.10 8.99 35.51
C PRO A 119 9.03 10.23 34.67
N GLN A 120 9.15 10.07 33.34
CA GLN A 120 9.12 11.21 32.47
C GLN A 120 7.78 11.85 32.78
N ARG A 121 7.79 12.98 33.47
CA ARG A 121 6.71 13.94 33.33
C ARG A 121 6.87 14.41 31.90
N LEU A 122 6.36 13.58 30.98
CA LEU A 122 5.95 14.02 29.66
C LEU A 122 5.28 15.35 29.92
N GLU A 123 5.86 16.43 29.42
CA GLU A 123 5.38 17.76 29.75
C GLU A 123 3.92 17.81 29.28
N ALA A 124 3.00 17.73 30.24
CA ALA A 124 1.64 18.10 29.98
C ALA A 124 1.72 19.57 29.64
N LEU A 125 1.52 19.88 28.36
CA LEU A 125 1.38 21.26 27.97
C LEU A 125 0.03 21.65 28.52
N ASP A 126 0.03 22.65 29.39
CA ASP A 126 -1.18 23.34 29.78
C ASP A 126 -1.19 24.63 28.95
N THR A 127 -1.49 24.48 27.66
CA THR A 127 -1.49 25.60 26.72
C THR A 127 -2.67 26.50 27.08
N PRO A 128 -2.46 27.73 27.58
CA PRO A 128 -3.58 28.57 27.96
C PRO A 128 -4.44 28.92 26.75
N ALA A 129 -5.74 29.11 26.97
CA ALA A 129 -6.65 29.52 25.91
C ALA A 129 -6.15 30.80 25.21
N PHE A 130 -6.24 30.82 23.88
CA PHE A 130 -5.79 31.88 22.99
C PHE A 130 -4.27 32.14 22.99
N ALA A 131 -3.45 31.35 23.70
CA ALA A 131 -2.00 31.58 23.77
C ALA A 131 -1.30 31.45 22.41
N LEU A 132 -1.89 30.69 21.48
CA LEU A 132 -1.38 30.51 20.12
C LEU A 132 -2.11 31.40 19.10
N ALA A 133 -3.13 32.15 19.53
CA ALA A 133 -3.89 33.03 18.65
C ALA A 133 -3.17 34.37 18.47
N PRO A 134 -3.11 34.93 17.25
CA PRO A 134 -2.71 36.31 17.03
C PRO A 134 -3.61 37.31 17.80
N ASP A 135 -3.01 38.36 18.34
CA ASP A 135 -3.75 39.41 19.08
C ASP A 135 -4.77 40.16 18.21
N THR A 136 -4.53 40.26 16.90
CA THR A 136 -5.31 41.05 15.95
C THR A 136 -6.42 40.27 15.24
N LEU A 137 -6.80 39.08 15.74
CA LEU A 137 -7.76 38.23 15.07
C LEU A 137 -9.18 38.85 15.06
N PRO A 138 -9.85 38.98 13.91
CA PRO A 138 -11.18 39.57 13.82
C PRO A 138 -12.29 38.56 14.19
N ILE A 139 -12.19 37.96 15.39
CA ILE A 139 -13.15 36.95 15.88
C ILE A 139 -13.64 37.35 17.28
N ASP A 140 -14.95 37.25 17.52
CA ASP A 140 -15.51 37.48 18.84
C ASP A 140 -15.08 36.36 19.80
N ARG A 141 -14.21 36.70 20.75
CA ARG A 141 -13.69 35.75 21.74
C ARG A 141 -14.74 35.36 22.79
N ASN A 142 -15.86 36.07 22.90
CA ASN A 142 -16.88 35.77 23.91
C ASN A 142 -17.66 34.48 23.61
N GLU A 143 -17.74 34.07 22.34
CA GLU A 143 -18.41 32.84 21.91
C GLU A 143 -17.49 31.61 21.94
N LEU A 144 -16.20 31.83 22.17
CA LEU A 144 -15.15 30.83 22.03
C LEU A 144 -14.54 30.44 23.38
N ASP A 145 -14.13 29.19 23.48
CA ASP A 145 -13.24 28.70 24.55
C ASP A 145 -11.78 28.90 24.16
N ASP A 146 -11.45 28.76 22.87
CA ASP A 146 -10.06 28.82 22.41
C ASP A 146 -9.95 29.11 20.90
N VAL A 147 -8.78 29.57 20.47
CA VAL A 147 -8.39 29.69 19.05
C VAL A 147 -6.90 29.39 18.89
N TYR A 148 -6.55 28.56 17.92
CA TYR A 148 -5.15 28.21 17.63
C TYR A 148 -4.95 27.84 16.15
N PRO A 149 -3.70 27.87 15.63
CA PRO A 149 -3.43 27.50 14.23
C PRO A 149 -3.80 26.04 13.93
N LEU A 150 -4.07 25.75 12.67
CA LEU A 150 -4.30 24.37 12.22
C LEU A 150 -3.00 23.56 12.25
N SER A 151 -3.12 22.26 12.53
CA SER A 151 -2.03 21.33 12.22
C SER A 151 -1.76 21.32 10.70
N PRO A 152 -0.57 20.91 10.25
CA PRO A 152 -0.25 20.89 8.84
C PRO A 152 -1.18 20.01 7.99
N MET A 153 -1.61 18.87 8.53
CA MET A 153 -2.57 18.00 7.85
C MET A 153 -3.94 18.69 7.73
N GLN A 154 -4.41 19.36 8.78
CA GLN A 154 -5.65 20.14 8.71
C GLN A 154 -5.55 21.26 7.69
N GLN A 155 -4.41 21.96 7.59
CA GLN A 155 -4.20 23.00 6.57
C GLN A 155 -4.29 22.42 5.14
N GLY A 156 -3.63 21.29 4.88
CA GLY A 156 -3.67 20.62 3.58
C GLY A 156 -5.08 20.15 3.20
N MET A 157 -5.80 19.51 4.13
CA MET A 157 -7.19 19.10 3.90
C MET A 157 -8.11 20.30 3.64
N LEU A 158 -7.99 21.36 4.44
CA LEU A 158 -8.77 22.58 4.27
C LEU A 158 -8.52 23.22 2.90
N PHE A 159 -7.26 23.26 2.44
CA PHE A 159 -6.91 23.78 1.13
C PHE A 159 -7.61 23.00 -0.01
N HIS A 160 -7.59 21.67 0.03
CA HIS A 160 -8.30 20.85 -0.97
C HIS A 160 -9.83 21.05 -0.94
N CYS A 161 -10.42 21.18 0.25
CA CYS A 161 -11.85 21.50 0.38
C CYS A 161 -12.20 22.85 -0.26
N ILE A 162 -11.27 23.81 -0.25
CA ILE A 162 -11.45 25.13 -0.87
C ILE A 162 -11.29 25.05 -2.39
N GLU A 163 -10.34 24.26 -2.89
CA GLU A 163 -10.09 24.11 -4.33
C GLU A 163 -11.16 23.29 -5.05
N SER A 164 -11.77 22.31 -4.39
CA SER A 164 -12.77 21.41 -4.99
C SER A 164 -13.97 21.17 -4.05
N PRO A 165 -14.76 22.22 -3.74
CA PRO A 165 -15.87 22.13 -2.78
C PRO A 165 -16.95 21.13 -3.19
N GLU A 166 -17.15 20.91 -4.49
CA GLU A 166 -18.13 19.99 -5.04
C GLU A 166 -17.82 18.51 -4.79
N LEU A 167 -16.57 18.17 -4.46
CA LEU A 167 -16.14 16.79 -4.25
C LEU A 167 -16.41 16.30 -2.82
N ASN A 168 -16.77 17.19 -1.89
CA ASN A 168 -16.97 16.88 -0.46
C ASN A 168 -15.88 15.95 0.10
N LEU A 169 -14.62 16.23 -0.27
CA LEU A 169 -13.48 15.45 0.17
C LEU A 169 -13.44 15.42 1.70
N TYR A 170 -13.00 14.29 2.27
CA TYR A 170 -12.82 14.11 3.71
C TYR A 170 -14.11 14.12 4.55
N VAL A 171 -15.27 13.93 3.93
CA VAL A 171 -16.51 13.61 4.63
C VAL A 171 -16.57 12.09 4.85
N ASN A 172 -16.34 11.69 6.09
CA ASN A 172 -16.39 10.30 6.51
C ASN A 172 -17.81 9.94 6.95
N GLN A 173 -18.20 8.69 6.69
CA GLN A 173 -19.51 8.20 7.08
C GLN A 173 -19.43 6.77 7.60
N LEU A 174 -20.15 6.52 8.70
CA LEU A 174 -20.39 5.20 9.26
C LEU A 174 -21.89 4.93 9.19
N SER A 175 -22.29 3.91 8.44
CA SER A 175 -23.69 3.47 8.33
C SER A 175 -23.84 2.05 8.87
N VAL A 176 -24.47 1.89 10.03
CA VAL A 176 -24.58 0.60 10.73
C VAL A 176 -25.97 0.41 11.33
N ALA A 177 -26.48 -0.82 11.26
CA ALA A 177 -27.72 -1.17 11.95
C ALA A 177 -27.43 -1.43 13.44
N VAL A 178 -28.27 -0.86 14.30
CA VAL A 178 -28.18 -0.95 15.75
C VAL A 178 -29.49 -1.50 16.32
N GLU A 179 -29.42 -2.57 17.10
CA GLU A 179 -30.54 -3.08 17.87
C GLU A 179 -30.56 -2.51 19.28
N GLY A 180 -31.75 -2.20 19.80
CA GLY A 180 -31.94 -1.76 21.20
C GLY A 180 -31.59 -0.29 21.48
N LEU A 181 -31.36 0.52 20.45
CA LEU A 181 -30.97 1.92 20.59
C LEU A 181 -32.10 2.77 21.19
N GLN A 182 -31.85 3.40 22.34
CA GLN A 182 -32.72 4.42 22.93
C GLN A 182 -32.24 5.81 22.51
N VAL A 183 -33.00 6.47 21.64
CA VAL A 183 -32.56 7.72 20.98
C VAL A 183 -32.28 8.85 21.97
N GLU A 184 -33.11 9.04 22.99
CA GLU A 184 -32.89 10.10 24.00
C GLU A 184 -31.60 9.92 24.80
N ARG A 185 -31.30 8.67 25.16
CA ARG A 185 -30.06 8.32 25.89
C ARG A 185 -28.85 8.46 24.99
N PHE A 186 -28.98 8.10 23.71
CA PHE A 186 -27.97 8.31 22.68
C PHE A 186 -27.67 9.80 22.47
N ARG A 187 -28.71 10.63 22.33
CA ARG A 187 -28.61 12.08 22.22
C ARG A 187 -27.89 12.69 23.42
N ALA A 188 -28.27 12.31 24.64
CA ALA A 188 -27.64 12.78 25.87
C ALA A 188 -26.17 12.36 25.97
N ALA A 189 -25.84 11.11 25.61
CA ALA A 189 -24.47 10.60 25.63
C ALA A 189 -23.57 11.38 24.67
N TRP A 190 -24.01 11.61 23.43
CA TRP A 190 -23.25 12.38 22.47
C TRP A 190 -23.13 13.86 22.84
N GLN A 191 -24.19 14.48 23.38
CA GLN A 191 -24.10 15.86 23.86
C GLN A 191 -23.05 16.00 24.98
N THR A 192 -23.00 15.02 25.90
CA THR A 192 -21.96 14.95 26.94
C THR A 192 -20.55 14.88 26.34
N LEU A 193 -20.37 14.09 25.27
CA LEU A 193 -19.08 14.00 24.59
C LEU A 193 -18.70 15.29 23.85
N LEU A 194 -19.68 15.96 23.25
CA LEU A 194 -19.50 17.24 22.56
C LEU A 194 -19.02 18.33 23.53
N GLU A 195 -19.58 18.36 24.74
CA GLU A 195 -19.16 19.27 25.82
C GLU A 195 -17.78 18.91 26.38
N ARG A 196 -17.49 17.61 26.49
CA ARG A 196 -16.23 17.08 27.02
C ARG A 196 -15.04 17.33 26.09
N HIS A 197 -15.21 17.15 24.78
CA HIS A 197 -14.11 17.19 23.81
C HIS A 197 -14.17 18.46 22.96
N GLU A 198 -13.27 19.39 23.24
CA GLU A 198 -13.22 20.70 22.56
C GLU A 198 -13.15 20.59 21.02
N VAL A 199 -12.48 19.57 20.49
CA VAL A 199 -12.32 19.39 19.05
C VAL A 199 -13.65 19.17 18.34
N LEU A 200 -14.66 18.61 19.01
CA LEU A 200 -15.98 18.40 18.40
C LEU A 200 -16.79 19.70 18.24
N ARG A 201 -16.39 20.76 18.96
CA ARG A 201 -16.95 22.11 18.88
C ARG A 201 -16.10 23.04 18.02
N ALA A 202 -15.13 22.50 17.29
CA ALA A 202 -14.21 23.27 16.47
C ALA A 202 -14.81 23.64 15.10
N ALA A 203 -14.49 24.84 14.65
CA ALA A 203 -14.67 25.31 13.29
C ALA A 203 -13.35 25.84 12.72
N PHE A 204 -13.25 25.88 11.40
CA PHE A 204 -12.05 26.30 10.68
C PHE A 204 -12.31 27.66 10.04
N ARG A 205 -11.45 28.64 10.32
CA ARG A 205 -11.60 30.04 9.90
C ARG A 205 -10.43 30.41 8.98
N TRP A 206 -10.73 30.66 7.71
CA TRP A 206 -9.73 31.03 6.69
C TRP A 206 -10.16 32.22 5.82
N ARG A 207 -11.33 32.81 6.13
CA ARG A 207 -11.93 33.96 5.44
C ARG A 207 -12.07 35.12 6.42
N ASP A 208 -12.70 36.22 5.98
CA ASP A 208 -13.08 37.36 6.82
C ASP A 208 -11.89 38.08 7.49
N GLY A 209 -10.79 38.26 6.74
CA GLY A 209 -9.63 39.01 7.20
C GLY A 209 -8.68 38.24 8.12
N VAL A 210 -8.90 36.93 8.31
CA VAL A 210 -7.93 36.05 8.96
C VAL A 210 -6.76 35.80 8.00
N ALA A 211 -5.55 36.16 8.42
CA ALA A 211 -4.35 36.08 7.58
C ALA A 211 -3.89 34.62 7.30
N GLU A 212 -4.07 33.74 8.28
CA GLU A 212 -3.71 32.32 8.21
C GLU A 212 -4.87 31.47 8.74
N PRO A 213 -5.14 30.26 8.21
CA PRO A 213 -6.21 29.42 8.73
C PRO A 213 -6.09 29.14 10.23
N MET A 214 -7.19 29.31 10.97
CA MET A 214 -7.26 29.08 12.42
C MET A 214 -8.37 28.10 12.78
N GLN A 215 -8.17 27.32 13.83
CA GLN A 215 -9.18 26.46 14.45
C GLN A 215 -9.77 27.21 15.63
N ALA A 216 -11.07 27.51 15.57
CA ALA A 216 -11.82 28.19 16.61
C ALA A 216 -12.70 27.18 17.35
N VAL A 217 -12.53 27.09 18.67
CA VAL A 217 -13.30 26.20 19.54
C VAL A 217 -14.44 26.97 20.18
N TYR A 218 -15.67 26.59 19.87
CA TYR A 218 -16.87 27.26 20.38
C TYR A 218 -17.28 26.75 21.76
N ARG A 219 -17.80 27.66 22.60
CA ARG A 219 -18.28 27.34 23.96
C ARG A 219 -19.42 26.34 23.98
N HIS A 220 -20.31 26.42 23.00
CA HIS A 220 -21.46 25.54 22.90
C HIS A 220 -21.68 25.17 21.44
N ALA A 221 -22.03 23.92 21.21
CA ALA A 221 -22.55 23.44 19.96
C ALA A 221 -23.69 22.46 20.28
N GLU A 222 -24.66 22.37 19.38
CA GLU A 222 -25.75 21.41 19.48
C GLU A 222 -25.56 20.34 18.42
N LEU A 223 -25.59 19.06 18.80
CA LEU A 223 -25.42 17.97 17.86
C LEU A 223 -26.69 17.76 17.01
N PRO A 224 -26.61 17.87 15.67
CA PRO A 224 -27.75 17.59 14.81
C PRO A 224 -28.02 16.08 14.76
N ILE A 225 -29.20 15.66 15.23
CA ILE A 225 -29.71 14.29 15.11
C ILE A 225 -31.09 14.34 14.47
N VAL A 226 -31.20 13.77 13.28
CA VAL A 226 -32.46 13.62 12.52
C VAL A 226 -32.98 12.21 12.71
N GLU A 227 -34.27 12.08 13.01
CA GLU A 227 -34.97 10.80 13.17
C GLU A 227 -35.96 10.60 12.02
N LEU A 228 -35.89 9.45 11.36
CA LEU A 228 -36.76 9.05 10.25
C LEU A 228 -37.44 7.73 10.59
N ASP A 229 -38.71 7.59 10.22
CA ASP A 229 -39.48 6.36 10.44
C ASP A 229 -39.79 5.66 9.12
N TRP A 230 -39.08 4.57 8.84
CA TRP A 230 -39.17 3.78 7.62
C TRP A 230 -39.62 2.34 7.89
N ARG A 231 -40.30 2.08 9.02
CA ARG A 231 -40.79 0.74 9.38
C ARG A 231 -41.71 0.14 8.33
N ASP A 232 -42.46 0.98 7.60
CA ASP A 232 -43.37 0.57 6.52
C ASP A 232 -42.77 0.71 5.10
N HIS A 233 -41.46 0.95 4.97
CA HIS A 233 -40.82 1.22 3.67
C HIS A 233 -40.56 -0.09 2.89
N ALA A 234 -40.96 -0.13 1.61
CA ALA A 234 -40.96 -1.38 0.82
C ALA A 234 -39.58 -1.90 0.39
N ALA A 235 -38.56 -1.03 0.33
CA ALA A 235 -37.18 -1.37 -0.04
C ALA A 235 -36.17 -0.57 0.81
N PRO A 236 -36.05 -0.87 2.11
CA PRO A 236 -35.30 -0.04 3.04
C PRO A 236 -33.79 -0.05 2.72
N GLU A 237 -33.18 -1.16 2.31
CA GLU A 237 -31.73 -1.23 2.07
C GLU A 237 -31.24 -0.29 0.96
N ALA A 238 -31.90 -0.30 -0.22
CA ALA A 238 -31.52 0.58 -1.33
C ALA A 238 -31.80 2.05 -1.00
N ALA A 239 -32.89 2.33 -0.29
CA ALA A 239 -33.21 3.68 0.18
C ALA A 239 -32.21 4.18 1.24
N LEU A 240 -31.73 3.30 2.12
CA LEU A 240 -30.73 3.63 3.13
C LEU A 240 -29.38 3.94 2.49
N GLN A 241 -28.98 3.20 1.45
CA GLN A 241 -27.77 3.51 0.68
C GLN A 241 -27.89 4.85 -0.04
N ALA A 242 -29.04 5.15 -0.63
CA ALA A 242 -29.29 6.45 -1.27
C ALA A 242 -29.27 7.60 -0.24
N LEU A 243 -29.92 7.42 0.91
CA LEU A 243 -29.91 8.40 2.00
C LEU A 243 -28.50 8.64 2.55
N ALA A 244 -27.73 7.57 2.74
CA ALA A 244 -26.33 7.64 3.15
C ALA A 244 -25.50 8.47 2.15
N ALA A 245 -25.65 8.19 0.85
CA ALA A 245 -24.99 8.95 -0.21
C ALA A 245 -25.43 10.43 -0.25
N ASP A 246 -26.73 10.71 -0.10
CA ASP A 246 -27.26 12.08 -0.06
C ASP A 246 -26.75 12.84 1.17
N GLU A 247 -26.71 12.19 2.34
CA GLU A 247 -26.15 12.76 3.56
C GLU A 247 -24.65 13.05 3.40
N GLN A 248 -23.88 12.16 2.76
CA GLN A 248 -22.46 12.42 2.49
C GLN A 248 -22.29 13.59 1.52
N ALA A 249 -23.08 13.63 0.45
CA ALA A 249 -23.05 14.67 -0.59
C ALA A 249 -23.48 16.06 -0.08
N ARG A 250 -24.20 16.16 1.05
CA ARG A 250 -24.56 17.44 1.67
C ARG A 250 -23.34 18.20 2.20
N GLY A 251 -22.23 17.51 2.51
CA GLY A 251 -21.00 18.14 3.01
C GLY A 251 -21.18 18.84 4.37
N PHE A 252 -20.29 19.79 4.65
CA PHE A 252 -20.32 20.65 5.84
C PHE A 252 -19.87 22.07 5.48
N ASP A 253 -20.43 23.08 6.16
CA ASP A 253 -19.80 24.41 6.23
C ASP A 253 -18.74 24.38 7.33
N LEU A 254 -17.47 24.44 6.93
CA LEU A 254 -16.34 24.32 7.85
C LEU A 254 -16.23 25.49 8.84
N ASN A 255 -16.95 26.60 8.61
CA ASN A 255 -17.00 27.74 9.54
C ASN A 255 -18.04 27.56 10.66
N CYS A 256 -18.92 26.56 10.57
CA CYS A 256 -20.05 26.39 11.47
C CYS A 256 -19.97 25.03 12.20
N PRO A 257 -19.66 24.99 13.51
CA PRO A 257 -19.66 23.75 14.26
C PRO A 257 -21.11 23.33 14.63
N PRO A 258 -21.34 22.03 14.93
CA PRO A 258 -20.37 20.94 14.88
C PRO A 258 -20.24 20.36 13.47
N LEU A 259 -19.03 19.92 13.10
CA LEU A 259 -18.78 19.25 11.81
C LEU A 259 -19.04 17.75 11.88
N MET A 260 -20.13 17.38 12.55
CA MET A 260 -20.63 16.02 12.66
C MET A 260 -22.15 16.01 12.87
N ARG A 261 -22.80 14.93 12.45
CA ARG A 261 -24.26 14.76 12.52
C ARG A 261 -24.68 13.30 12.48
N PHE A 262 -25.92 13.04 12.90
CA PHE A 262 -26.54 11.72 12.83
C PHE A 262 -27.87 11.76 12.10
N THR A 263 -28.11 10.72 11.30
CA THR A 263 -29.44 10.36 10.80
C THR A 263 -29.78 8.97 11.32
N LEU A 264 -30.82 8.88 12.14
CA LEU A 264 -31.32 7.65 12.75
C LEU A 264 -32.59 7.22 12.02
N VAL A 265 -32.57 6.05 11.40
CA VAL A 265 -33.71 5.54 10.61
C VAL A 265 -34.29 4.31 11.28
N HIS A 266 -35.52 4.39 11.77
CA HIS A 266 -36.25 3.25 12.30
C HIS A 266 -36.68 2.34 11.16
N VAL A 267 -36.11 1.14 11.08
CA VAL A 267 -36.41 0.12 10.05
C VAL A 267 -37.15 -1.09 10.63
N GLY A 268 -37.32 -1.14 11.95
CA GLY A 268 -38.13 -2.10 12.67
C GLY A 268 -38.37 -1.63 14.10
N GLU A 269 -39.16 -2.39 14.87
CA GLU A 269 -39.54 -2.02 16.25
C GLU A 269 -38.34 -1.83 17.19
N SER A 270 -37.28 -2.60 17.00
CA SER A 270 -36.06 -2.54 17.82
C SER A 270 -34.80 -2.30 17.00
N ARG A 271 -34.93 -1.96 15.71
CA ARG A 271 -33.81 -1.86 14.77
C ARG A 271 -33.74 -0.46 14.16
N VAL A 272 -32.64 0.23 14.40
CA VAL A 272 -32.36 1.57 13.92
C VAL A 272 -31.11 1.54 13.05
N GLN A 273 -31.20 2.03 11.81
CA GLN A 273 -30.01 2.32 11.02
C GLN A 273 -29.43 3.66 11.50
N MET A 274 -28.20 3.63 12.04
CA MET A 274 -27.45 4.82 12.42
C MET A 274 -26.51 5.21 11.28
N ILE A 275 -26.70 6.41 10.74
CA ILE A 275 -25.78 7.04 9.78
C ILE A 275 -25.07 8.19 10.51
N TRP A 276 -23.82 7.97 10.89
CA TRP A 276 -22.95 8.99 11.46
C TRP A 276 -22.08 9.60 10.36
N THR A 277 -22.23 10.91 10.11
CA THR A 277 -21.42 11.64 9.13
C THR A 277 -20.58 12.68 9.86
N TYR A 278 -19.28 12.74 9.60
CA TYR A 278 -18.36 13.70 10.23
C TYR A 278 -17.25 14.12 9.29
N HIS A 279 -16.65 15.28 9.55
CA HIS A 279 -15.52 15.75 8.76
C HIS A 279 -14.18 15.27 9.37
N HIS A 280 -13.30 14.77 8.50
CA HIS A 280 -11.97 14.28 8.89
C HIS A 280 -11.06 15.35 9.54
N LEU A 281 -11.38 16.65 9.37
CA LEU A 281 -10.65 17.76 9.98
C LEU A 281 -10.74 17.74 11.52
N LEU A 282 -11.79 17.11 12.07
CA LEU A 282 -11.97 16.95 13.50
C LEU A 282 -11.30 15.69 14.05
N LEU A 283 -11.40 14.58 13.31
CA LEU A 283 -11.10 13.25 13.83
C LEU A 283 -10.40 12.40 12.77
N ASP A 284 -9.36 11.70 13.16
CA ASP A 284 -8.86 10.52 12.44
C ASP A 284 -9.59 9.22 12.81
N GLY A 285 -9.36 8.13 12.06
CA GLY A 285 -10.01 6.84 12.31
C GLY A 285 -9.74 6.29 13.72
N TRP A 286 -8.56 6.58 14.27
CA TRP A 286 -8.22 6.27 15.67
C TRP A 286 -9.11 7.04 16.65
N SER A 287 -9.21 8.36 16.49
CA SER A 287 -10.04 9.22 17.32
C SER A 287 -11.52 8.86 17.20
N ALA A 288 -11.99 8.53 15.99
CA ALA A 288 -13.37 8.10 15.75
C ALA A 288 -13.71 6.80 16.49
N SER A 289 -12.82 5.79 16.41
CA SER A 289 -13.00 4.50 17.12
C SER A 289 -13.04 4.70 18.64
N ARG A 290 -12.16 5.55 19.17
CA ARG A 290 -12.14 5.89 20.60
C ARG A 290 -13.38 6.65 21.03
N LEU A 291 -13.81 7.63 20.24
CA LEU A 291 -14.99 8.43 20.52
C LEU A 291 -16.25 7.55 20.58
N LEU A 292 -16.38 6.57 19.69
CA LEU A 292 -17.45 5.57 19.75
C LEU A 292 -17.37 4.72 21.02
N GLY A 293 -16.19 4.26 21.41
CA GLY A 293 -16.02 3.53 22.68
C GLY A 293 -16.39 4.37 23.91
N GLU A 294 -16.01 5.64 23.94
CA GLU A 294 -16.45 6.56 25.02
C GLU A 294 -17.97 6.78 24.99
N MET A 295 -18.57 6.87 23.81
CA MET A 295 -20.01 7.02 23.66
C MET A 295 -20.77 5.84 24.25
N LEU A 296 -20.34 4.61 23.96
CA LEU A 296 -20.98 3.41 24.48
C LEU A 296 -20.89 3.34 26.01
N ARG A 297 -19.76 3.72 26.59
CA ARG A 297 -19.58 3.80 28.06
C ARG A 297 -20.50 4.84 28.69
N VAL A 298 -20.57 6.05 28.12
CA VAL A 298 -21.47 7.10 28.60
C VAL A 298 -22.92 6.67 28.44
N TYR A 299 -23.27 6.08 27.30
CA TYR A 299 -24.58 5.50 27.05
C TYR A 299 -24.88 4.49 28.15
N ALA A 300 -24.01 3.54 28.47
CA ALA A 300 -24.15 2.57 29.55
C ALA A 300 -24.21 3.17 30.97
N GLY A 301 -24.08 4.49 31.13
CA GLY A 301 -24.10 5.19 32.42
C GLY A 301 -22.77 5.08 33.19
N GLN A 302 -21.69 4.72 32.52
CA GLN A 302 -20.36 4.61 33.11
C GLN A 302 -19.63 5.96 33.10
N ALA A 303 -18.81 6.20 34.12
CA ALA A 303 -17.93 7.36 34.15
C ALA A 303 -16.74 7.17 33.20
N LEU A 304 -16.36 8.26 32.53
CA LEU A 304 -15.14 8.34 31.74
C LEU A 304 -13.95 8.81 32.59
N PRO A 305 -12.71 8.36 32.29
CA PRO A 305 -11.52 8.87 32.97
C PRO A 305 -11.34 10.37 32.73
N ALA A 306 -10.47 11.05 33.49
CA ALA A 306 -10.12 12.44 33.19
C ALA A 306 -9.37 12.54 31.85
N LEU A 307 -9.54 13.65 31.13
CA LEU A 307 -8.74 13.91 29.93
C LEU A 307 -7.29 14.16 30.32
N THR A 308 -6.36 13.62 29.53
CA THR A 308 -4.92 13.70 29.76
C THR A 308 -4.23 14.79 28.93
N GLY A 309 -5.00 15.51 28.10
CA GLY A 309 -4.56 16.71 27.38
C GLY A 309 -5.56 17.15 26.31
N ARG A 310 -5.32 18.33 25.71
CA ARG A 310 -6.16 18.96 24.69
C ARG A 310 -5.51 18.87 23.31
N TYR A 311 -6.29 19.06 22.25
CA TYR A 311 -5.72 19.12 20.90
C TYR A 311 -4.85 20.38 20.70
N ALA A 312 -5.18 21.48 21.38
CA ALA A 312 -4.32 22.67 21.46
C ALA A 312 -2.89 22.38 21.95
N ASP A 313 -2.72 21.38 22.82
CA ASP A 313 -1.42 20.98 23.36
C ASP A 313 -0.57 20.30 22.29
N TYR A 314 -1.20 19.50 21.42
CA TYR A 314 -0.54 18.96 20.23
C TYR A 314 -0.09 20.08 19.28
N ILE A 315 -0.94 21.09 19.04
CA ILE A 315 -0.57 22.25 18.21
C ILE A 315 0.60 23.03 18.84
N SER A 316 0.59 23.25 20.15
CA SER A 316 1.69 23.90 20.86
C SER A 316 2.98 23.07 20.77
N TRP A 317 2.87 21.75 20.88
CA TRP A 317 4.01 20.84 20.70
C TRP A 317 4.59 20.93 19.29
N LEU A 318 3.75 20.96 18.25
CA LEU A 318 4.17 21.11 16.85
C LEU A 318 4.98 22.38 16.62
N GLN A 319 4.56 23.51 17.19
CA GLN A 319 5.25 24.80 17.05
C GLN A 319 6.64 24.84 17.69
N ARG A 320 6.96 23.89 18.59
CA ARG A 320 8.29 23.80 19.23
C ARG A 320 9.23 22.85 18.51
N GLN A 321 8.78 22.16 17.47
CA GLN A 321 9.63 21.25 16.71
C GLN A 321 10.63 22.03 15.86
N ASP A 322 11.84 21.48 15.72
CA ASP A 322 12.90 22.10 14.92
C ASP A 322 12.70 21.79 13.43
N ALA A 323 12.12 22.75 12.72
CA ALA A 323 11.90 22.66 11.28
C ALA A 323 13.21 22.47 10.48
N SER A 324 14.35 22.95 10.98
CA SER A 324 15.64 22.81 10.28
C SER A 324 16.19 21.39 10.36
N LEU A 325 16.01 20.70 11.49
CA LEU A 325 16.35 19.28 11.63
C LEU A 325 15.46 18.42 10.73
N ALA A 326 14.16 18.72 10.69
CA ALA A 326 13.24 18.04 9.78
C ALA A 326 13.63 18.26 8.31
N GLU A 327 13.91 19.50 7.91
CA GLU A 327 14.35 19.82 6.55
C GLU A 327 15.61 19.04 6.17
N HIS A 328 16.62 19.00 7.03
CA HIS A 328 17.85 18.26 6.77
C HIS A 328 17.58 16.76 6.57
N PHE A 329 16.82 16.17 7.49
CA PHE A 329 16.47 14.75 7.47
C PHE A 329 15.72 14.34 6.19
N TRP A 330 14.76 15.15 5.76
CA TRP A 330 13.98 14.89 4.55
C TRP A 330 14.77 15.17 3.29
N ARG A 331 15.56 16.25 3.23
CA ARG A 331 16.42 16.55 2.06
C ARG A 331 17.41 15.42 1.78
N GLU A 332 17.98 14.79 2.80
CA GLU A 332 18.86 13.63 2.62
C GLU A 332 18.13 12.47 1.92
N ARG A 333 16.89 12.16 2.33
CA ARG A 333 16.09 11.07 1.73
C ARG A 333 15.57 11.42 0.35
N LEU A 334 15.21 12.68 0.13
CA LEU A 334 14.73 13.17 -1.15
C LEU A 334 15.79 13.08 -2.25
N GLN A 335 17.09 13.13 -1.92
CA GLN A 335 18.17 12.89 -2.89
C GLN A 335 18.12 11.50 -3.51
N ALA A 336 17.48 10.53 -2.86
CA ALA A 336 17.33 9.20 -3.40
C ALA A 336 16.28 9.13 -4.51
N LEU A 337 15.35 10.09 -4.62
CA LEU A 337 14.24 10.06 -5.58
C LEU A 337 14.58 10.85 -6.85
N ASP A 338 14.75 10.15 -7.97
CA ASP A 338 15.09 10.78 -9.26
C ASP A 338 13.92 11.57 -9.86
N ALA A 339 12.70 11.05 -9.73
CA ALA A 339 11.47 11.63 -10.27
C ALA A 339 10.25 11.16 -9.47
N PRO A 340 9.10 11.86 -9.54
CA PRO A 340 7.86 11.37 -8.97
C PRO A 340 7.49 9.96 -9.43
N SER A 341 7.01 9.15 -8.51
CA SER A 341 6.51 7.81 -8.78
C SER A 341 5.02 7.85 -9.08
N ILE A 342 4.70 7.98 -10.36
CA ILE A 342 3.32 8.09 -10.85
C ILE A 342 2.89 6.74 -11.45
N LEU A 343 1.98 6.05 -10.76
CA LEU A 343 1.38 4.80 -11.22
C LEU A 343 0.28 5.04 -12.25
N ALA A 344 -0.45 6.14 -12.13
CA ALA A 344 -1.41 6.62 -13.10
C ALA A 344 -0.66 7.03 -14.38
N LYS A 345 -0.50 6.08 -15.30
CA LYS A 345 -0.16 6.43 -16.68
C LYS A 345 -1.30 7.29 -17.23
N ALA A 346 -1.02 8.17 -18.19
CA ALA A 346 -2.02 9.04 -18.82
C ALA A 346 -3.05 8.22 -19.61
N ALA A 347 -3.87 7.45 -18.90
CA ALA A 347 -5.00 6.73 -19.43
C ALA A 347 -6.06 7.79 -19.73
N ASN A 348 -6.49 7.88 -20.98
CA ASN A 348 -7.63 8.70 -21.39
C ASN A 348 -8.92 8.00 -20.94
N THR A 349 -9.10 7.86 -19.63
CA THR A 349 -10.28 7.26 -19.03
C THR A 349 -11.42 8.26 -19.01
N GLN A 350 -12.60 7.84 -19.45
CA GLN A 350 -13.81 8.68 -19.47
C GLN A 350 -14.66 8.55 -18.19
N GLY A 351 -14.14 7.87 -17.15
CA GLY A 351 -14.86 7.69 -15.88
C GLY A 351 -14.79 8.92 -15.00
N ARG A 352 -15.80 9.10 -14.13
CA ARG A 352 -15.79 10.10 -13.05
C ARG A 352 -15.97 9.45 -11.68
N GLY A 353 -15.40 10.06 -10.65
CA GLY A 353 -15.49 9.60 -9.26
C GLY A 353 -14.65 8.35 -9.00
N HIS A 354 -15.00 7.61 -7.95
CA HIS A 354 -14.15 6.53 -7.44
C HIS A 354 -14.62 5.13 -7.88
N GLY A 355 -13.66 4.24 -8.11
CA GLY A 355 -13.86 2.80 -8.23
C GLY A 355 -13.20 2.10 -7.04
N VAL A 356 -13.70 0.91 -6.71
CA VAL A 356 -13.15 0.08 -5.62
C VAL A 356 -12.98 -1.35 -6.10
N LEU A 357 -11.87 -1.98 -5.74
CA LEU A 357 -11.63 -3.42 -5.85
C LEU A 357 -11.08 -3.94 -4.53
N TYR A 358 -11.21 -5.24 -4.29
CA TYR A 358 -10.76 -5.88 -3.06
C TYR A 358 -9.88 -7.10 -3.36
N SER A 359 -8.82 -7.26 -2.59
CA SER A 359 -8.09 -8.52 -2.42
C SER A 359 -8.40 -9.10 -1.07
N TYR A 360 -8.67 -10.40 -1.01
CA TYR A 360 -8.85 -11.13 0.23
C TYR A 360 -7.89 -12.30 0.30
N LEU A 361 -7.00 -12.28 1.28
CA LEU A 361 -6.11 -13.38 1.60
C LEU A 361 -6.67 -14.06 2.84
N ASP A 362 -6.95 -15.36 2.72
CA ASP A 362 -7.44 -16.16 3.84
C ASP A 362 -6.46 -16.18 5.02
N SER A 363 -6.93 -16.67 6.17
CA SER A 363 -6.13 -16.80 7.39
C SER A 363 -4.84 -17.62 7.16
N ALA A 364 -4.86 -18.65 6.30
CA ALA A 364 -3.69 -19.49 6.04
C ALA A 364 -2.61 -18.74 5.23
N ALA A 365 -3.00 -17.95 4.23
CA ALA A 365 -2.12 -17.08 3.46
C ALA A 365 -1.56 -15.96 4.32
N THR A 366 -2.41 -15.32 5.11
CA THR A 366 -2.04 -14.25 6.03
C THR A 366 -1.04 -14.74 7.08
N GLN A 367 -1.24 -15.93 7.65
CA GLN A 367 -0.27 -16.55 8.57
C GLN A 367 1.07 -16.87 7.91
N ARG A 368 1.12 -17.19 6.60
CA ARG A 368 2.40 -17.34 5.88
C ARG A 368 3.15 -16.00 5.80
N LEU A 369 2.44 -14.91 5.51
CA LEU A 369 3.00 -13.56 5.51
C LEU A 369 3.53 -13.18 6.90
N HIS A 370 2.75 -13.39 7.95
CA HIS A 370 3.18 -13.14 9.33
C HIS A 370 4.43 -13.93 9.72
N ARG A 371 4.46 -15.24 9.44
CA ARG A 371 5.64 -16.07 9.75
C ARG A 371 6.88 -15.59 9.01
N PHE A 372 6.75 -15.20 7.74
CA PHE A 372 7.87 -14.67 6.98
C PHE A 372 8.33 -13.31 7.51
N ALA A 373 7.41 -12.39 7.77
CA ALA A 373 7.71 -11.08 8.35
C ALA A 373 8.46 -11.24 9.69
N ASN A 374 7.97 -12.12 10.58
CA ASN A 374 8.61 -12.43 11.85
C ASN A 374 10.01 -13.03 11.66
N ALA A 375 10.17 -14.00 10.74
CA ALA A 375 11.47 -14.61 10.45
C ALA A 375 12.48 -13.59 9.92
N GLN A 376 12.02 -12.58 9.17
CA GLN A 376 12.85 -11.47 8.68
C GLN A 376 13.00 -10.31 9.68
N ARG A 377 12.34 -10.39 10.84
CA ARG A 377 12.27 -9.35 11.88
C ARG A 377 11.69 -8.02 11.36
N VAL A 378 10.68 -8.11 10.51
CA VAL A 378 9.94 -6.97 9.97
C VAL A 378 8.45 -7.11 10.28
N THR A 379 7.71 -6.01 10.16
CA THR A 379 6.24 -6.02 10.31
C THR A 379 5.53 -6.52 9.05
N LEU A 380 4.30 -7.01 9.20
CA LEU A 380 3.42 -7.31 8.05
C LEU A 380 3.22 -6.05 7.17
N ASN A 381 3.04 -4.88 7.80
CA ASN A 381 2.98 -3.60 7.09
C ASN A 381 4.23 -3.38 6.21
N THR A 382 5.43 -3.59 6.74
CA THR A 382 6.67 -3.44 5.96
C THR A 382 6.75 -4.44 4.80
N LEU A 383 6.28 -5.67 4.99
CA LEU A 383 6.23 -6.66 3.91
C LEU A 383 5.30 -6.22 2.77
N ILE A 384 4.12 -5.68 3.10
CA ILE A 384 3.14 -5.19 2.12
C ILE A 384 3.67 -3.94 1.41
N GLN A 385 4.27 -3.00 2.15
CA GLN A 385 4.95 -1.85 1.56
C GLN A 385 6.09 -2.28 0.63
N GLY A 386 6.87 -3.30 0.99
CA GLY A 386 7.90 -3.88 0.12
C GLY A 386 7.30 -4.48 -1.17
N ALA A 387 6.19 -5.20 -1.08
CA ALA A 387 5.48 -5.70 -2.25
C ALA A 387 4.99 -4.57 -3.16
N TRP A 388 4.47 -3.48 -2.58
CA TRP A 388 4.03 -2.30 -3.33
C TRP A 388 5.18 -1.54 -3.98
N LEU A 389 6.29 -1.33 -3.28
CA LEU A 389 7.50 -0.71 -3.84
C LEU A 389 8.04 -1.52 -5.02
N LEU A 390 8.08 -2.85 -4.92
CA LEU A 390 8.43 -3.73 -6.05
C LEU A 390 7.46 -3.54 -7.22
N LEU A 391 6.16 -3.47 -6.95
CA LEU A 391 5.15 -3.25 -7.99
C LEU A 391 5.36 -1.91 -8.70
N LEU A 392 5.51 -0.81 -7.95
CA LEU A 392 5.75 0.52 -8.48
C LEU A 392 7.02 0.57 -9.33
N GLN A 393 8.10 -0.04 -8.83
CA GLN A 393 9.38 -0.12 -9.55
C GLN A 393 9.19 -0.77 -10.91
N ARG A 394 8.43 -1.88 -10.99
CA ARG A 394 8.23 -2.63 -12.24
C ARG A 394 7.29 -1.93 -13.21
N HIS A 395 6.31 -1.17 -12.72
CA HIS A 395 5.39 -0.40 -13.57
C HIS A 395 6.02 0.88 -14.13
N THR A 396 6.87 1.53 -13.35
CA THR A 396 7.52 2.79 -13.69
C THR A 396 8.87 2.59 -14.40
N GLY A 397 9.55 1.46 -14.15
CA GLY A 397 10.90 1.20 -14.61
C GLY A 397 11.98 2.04 -13.88
N GLN A 398 11.60 2.81 -12.86
CA GLN A 398 12.52 3.67 -12.11
C GLN A 398 13.40 2.84 -11.17
N ARG A 399 14.59 3.34 -10.83
CA ARG A 399 15.47 2.68 -9.84
C ARG A 399 15.06 2.99 -8.41
N SER A 400 14.61 4.21 -8.19
CA SER A 400 14.07 4.71 -6.94
C SER A 400 12.60 5.00 -7.11
N VAL A 401 11.79 4.56 -6.16
CA VAL A 401 10.35 4.80 -6.17
C VAL A 401 9.86 5.28 -4.81
N ALA A 402 8.74 5.98 -4.84
CA ALA A 402 8.07 6.52 -3.67
C ALA A 402 6.56 6.20 -3.68
N PHE A 403 6.01 6.02 -2.48
CA PHE A 403 4.57 6.08 -2.23
C PHE A 403 4.33 6.82 -0.91
N GLY A 404 3.10 7.24 -0.65
CA GLY A 404 2.74 7.83 0.64
C GLY A 404 2.31 6.77 1.65
N ALA A 405 2.91 6.75 2.83
CA ALA A 405 2.44 5.95 3.95
C ALA A 405 1.72 6.83 4.96
N THR A 406 0.51 6.43 5.37
CA THR A 406 -0.20 7.11 6.46
C THR A 406 0.31 6.60 7.82
N VAL A 407 0.77 7.55 8.64
CA VAL A 407 1.29 7.31 9.99
C VAL A 407 0.31 7.84 11.03
N ALA A 408 0.40 7.36 12.27
CA ALA A 408 -0.50 7.78 13.34
C ALA A 408 -0.32 9.25 13.75
N GLY A 409 0.90 9.78 13.66
CA GLY A 409 1.22 11.17 14.01
C GLY A 409 1.01 11.51 15.48
N ARG A 410 1.09 10.51 16.36
CA ARG A 410 0.87 10.64 17.81
C ARG A 410 2.20 10.55 18.54
N PRO A 411 2.88 11.68 18.80
CA PRO A 411 4.24 11.68 19.30
C PRO A 411 4.32 11.08 20.70
N THR A 412 5.28 10.18 20.92
CA THR A 412 5.51 9.56 22.23
C THR A 412 5.97 10.54 23.30
N GLN A 413 6.51 11.70 22.90
CA GLN A 413 7.02 12.76 23.77
C GLN A 413 5.92 13.67 24.32
N LEU A 414 4.68 13.57 23.81
CA LEU A 414 3.53 14.33 24.30
C LEU A 414 2.67 13.45 25.21
N ALA A 415 2.51 13.87 26.47
CA ALA A 415 1.68 13.17 27.44
C ALA A 415 0.24 13.04 26.92
N GLY A 416 -0.36 11.85 27.02
CA GLY A 416 -1.76 11.66 26.63
C GLY A 416 -2.04 11.73 25.13
N ALA A 417 -1.04 11.87 24.25
CA ALA A 417 -1.25 11.95 22.80
C ALA A 417 -1.99 10.73 22.21
N GLN A 418 -1.86 9.55 22.83
CA GLN A 418 -2.58 8.34 22.42
C GLN A 418 -4.08 8.38 22.78
N ASP A 419 -4.45 9.24 23.75
CA ASP A 419 -5.79 9.39 24.29
C ASP A 419 -6.53 10.64 23.80
N MET A 420 -5.80 11.64 23.30
CA MET A 420 -6.39 12.86 22.73
C MET A 420 -7.22 12.58 21.47
N LEU A 421 -8.34 13.28 21.32
CA LEU A 421 -9.11 13.29 20.08
C LEU A 421 -8.64 14.44 19.18
N GLY A 422 -8.54 14.17 17.88
CA GLY A 422 -8.10 15.15 16.89
C GLY A 422 -7.66 14.53 15.57
N LEU A 423 -7.18 15.36 14.65
CA LEU A 423 -6.54 14.90 13.42
C LEU A 423 -5.03 14.78 13.61
N PHE A 424 -4.54 13.58 13.96
CA PHE A 424 -3.11 13.34 14.16
C PHE A 424 -2.45 12.70 12.94
N ILE A 425 -3.18 11.89 12.18
CA ILE A 425 -2.60 11.17 11.04
C ILE A 425 -1.86 12.12 10.10
N ASN A 426 -0.75 11.61 9.55
CA ASN A 426 0.02 12.32 8.56
C ASN A 426 0.39 11.38 7.41
N THR A 427 0.71 11.92 6.24
CA THR A 427 1.13 11.14 5.08
C THR A 427 2.59 11.48 4.76
N LEU A 428 3.46 10.48 4.80
CA LEU A 428 4.89 10.65 4.60
C LEU A 428 5.38 9.86 3.38
N PRO A 429 6.35 10.37 2.60
CA PRO A 429 6.94 9.61 1.52
C PRO A 429 7.82 8.48 2.06
N VAL A 430 7.54 7.25 1.59
CA VAL A 430 8.47 6.12 1.71
C VAL A 430 9.24 6.00 0.41
N ILE A 431 10.50 6.42 0.45
CA ILE A 431 11.40 6.45 -0.72
C ILE A 431 12.39 5.31 -0.61
N GLN A 432 12.47 4.45 -1.62
CA GLN A 432 13.40 3.33 -1.64
C GLN A 432 14.06 3.17 -3.00
N ILE A 433 15.37 2.91 -2.97
CA ILE A 433 16.14 2.46 -4.12
C ILE A 433 16.14 0.94 -4.11
N LEU A 434 15.80 0.32 -5.23
CA LEU A 434 15.79 -1.14 -5.36
C LEU A 434 17.02 -1.59 -6.15
N ASP A 435 18.01 -2.15 -5.44
CA ASP A 435 19.18 -2.77 -6.07
C ASP A 435 18.83 -4.21 -6.51
N PRO A 436 18.88 -4.54 -7.82
CA PRO A 436 18.56 -5.87 -8.30
C PRO A 436 19.45 -6.98 -7.73
N GLN A 437 20.63 -6.67 -7.20
CA GLN A 437 21.57 -7.63 -6.61
C GLN A 437 21.40 -7.80 -5.08
N GLN A 438 20.49 -7.06 -4.46
CA GLN A 438 20.22 -7.18 -3.02
C GLN A 438 19.28 -8.35 -2.74
N ALA A 439 19.54 -9.07 -1.64
CA ALA A 439 18.64 -10.11 -1.13
C ALA A 439 17.34 -9.49 -0.58
N LEU A 440 16.21 -10.13 -0.84
CA LEU A 440 14.88 -9.66 -0.42
C LEU A 440 14.80 -9.39 1.09
N GLY A 441 15.31 -10.31 1.93
CA GLY A 441 15.26 -10.18 3.38
C GLY A 441 16.03 -8.98 3.91
N ASP A 442 17.23 -8.72 3.35
CA ASP A 442 18.05 -7.55 3.72
C ASP A 442 17.35 -6.24 3.34
N TRP A 443 16.76 -6.21 2.16
CA TRP A 443 16.03 -5.02 1.70
C TRP A 443 14.78 -4.76 2.54
N LEU A 444 13.99 -5.77 2.88
CA LEU A 444 12.83 -5.59 3.77
C LEU A 444 13.23 -5.03 5.14
N ARG A 445 14.37 -5.46 5.70
CA ARG A 445 14.91 -4.88 6.93
C ARG A 445 15.31 -3.41 6.74
N GLN A 446 15.89 -3.05 5.60
CA GLN A 446 16.17 -1.66 5.27
C GLN A 446 14.89 -0.81 5.17
N VAL A 447 13.80 -1.34 4.60
CA VAL A 447 12.50 -0.67 4.59
C VAL A 447 11.96 -0.52 6.03
N GLN A 448 12.10 -1.54 6.88
CA GLN A 448 11.72 -1.46 8.29
C GLN A 448 12.53 -0.38 9.04
N ASP A 449 13.84 -0.29 8.80
CA ASP A 449 14.72 0.72 9.40
C ASP A 449 14.36 2.14 8.93
N TYR A 450 14.03 2.29 7.64
CA TYR A 450 13.52 3.55 7.09
C TYR A 450 12.23 3.96 7.80
N ASN A 451 11.27 3.04 7.92
CA ASN A 451 9.99 3.26 8.60
C ASN A 451 10.15 3.60 10.09
N LEU A 452 11.22 3.13 10.74
CA LEU A 452 11.54 3.53 12.11
C LEU A 452 12.17 4.92 12.17
N ALA A 453 13.05 5.25 11.22
CA ALA A 453 13.74 6.54 11.19
C ALA A 453 12.78 7.71 10.91
N ILE A 454 11.79 7.55 10.02
CA ILE A 454 10.83 8.62 9.71
C ILE A 454 9.88 8.95 10.86
N ARG A 455 9.78 8.09 11.90
CA ARG A 455 8.88 8.30 13.04
C ARG A 455 9.21 9.55 13.85
N ASP A 456 10.49 9.83 14.04
CA ASP A 456 10.91 11.02 14.80
C ASP A 456 10.52 12.33 14.07
N PHE A 457 10.24 12.23 12.77
CA PHE A 457 9.85 13.32 11.90
C PHE A 457 8.42 13.17 11.36
N GLU A 458 7.59 12.34 12.02
CA GLU A 458 6.26 11.99 11.51
C GLU A 458 5.27 13.15 11.47
N HIS A 459 5.57 14.22 12.21
CA HIS A 459 4.83 15.46 12.25
C HIS A 459 5.12 16.41 11.07
N THR A 460 6.10 16.08 10.21
CA THR A 460 6.54 16.97 9.14
C THR A 460 5.46 17.11 8.06
N PRO A 461 5.08 18.32 7.64
CA PRO A 461 4.06 18.52 6.61
C PRO A 461 4.48 17.91 5.26
N LEU A 462 3.59 17.15 4.61
CA LEU A 462 3.86 16.63 3.26
C LEU A 462 4.15 17.75 2.25
N ALA A 463 3.44 18.88 2.35
CA ALA A 463 3.66 20.05 1.50
C ALA A 463 5.08 20.62 1.63
N ASP A 464 5.66 20.61 2.84
CA ASP A 464 7.04 21.04 3.06
C ASP A 464 8.03 20.05 2.45
N ILE A 465 7.79 18.74 2.64
CA ILE A 465 8.63 17.70 2.04
C ILE A 465 8.62 17.82 0.51
N GLN A 466 7.45 18.04 -0.10
CA GLN A 466 7.30 18.28 -1.54
C GLN A 466 8.03 19.56 -1.99
N ARG A 467 7.91 20.65 -1.22
CA ARG A 467 8.62 21.91 -1.48
C ARG A 467 10.13 21.72 -1.44
N TRP A 468 10.67 20.99 -0.45
CA TRP A 468 12.10 20.73 -0.33
C TRP A 468 12.65 19.85 -1.45
N ALA A 469 11.81 18.99 -2.04
CA ALA A 469 12.16 18.18 -3.20
C ALA A 469 12.40 19.02 -4.48
N GLY A 470 11.98 20.28 -4.51
CA GLY A 470 12.18 21.19 -5.65
C GLY A 470 11.33 20.85 -6.88
N GLN A 471 10.36 19.94 -6.73
CA GLN A 471 9.42 19.53 -7.77
C GLN A 471 8.23 20.50 -7.75
N GLY A 472 8.24 21.53 -8.61
CA GLY A 472 7.32 22.68 -8.58
C GLY A 472 5.82 22.34 -8.61
N GLY A 473 5.25 22.04 -7.45
CA GLY A 473 3.82 21.75 -7.26
C GLY A 473 3.36 20.36 -7.70
N GLN A 474 4.26 19.46 -8.11
CA GLN A 474 3.91 18.08 -8.44
C GLN A 474 4.16 17.17 -7.23
N GLY A 475 3.19 16.31 -6.91
CA GLY A 475 3.33 15.32 -5.84
C GLY A 475 4.45 14.32 -6.13
N LEU A 476 5.13 13.85 -5.08
CA LEU A 476 6.22 12.86 -5.19
C LEU A 476 5.72 11.46 -5.59
N PHE A 477 4.45 11.22 -5.39
CA PHE A 477 3.75 9.96 -5.62
C PHE A 477 2.26 10.23 -5.85
N ASP A 478 1.58 9.27 -6.46
CA ASP A 478 0.12 9.31 -6.69
C ASP A 478 -0.62 8.12 -6.06
N SER A 479 0.10 7.29 -5.31
CA SER A 479 -0.46 6.17 -4.56
C SER A 479 -0.08 6.25 -3.09
N ILE A 480 -1.02 5.86 -2.23
CA ILE A 480 -0.81 5.77 -0.79
C ILE A 480 -1.18 4.39 -0.25
N ILE A 481 -0.57 4.02 0.88
CA ILE A 481 -0.94 2.85 1.68
C ILE A 481 -1.35 3.34 3.07
N VAL A 482 -2.55 2.94 3.47
CA VAL A 482 -3.08 3.11 4.83
C VAL A 482 -3.17 1.72 5.45
N PHE A 483 -2.39 1.49 6.50
CA PHE A 483 -2.47 0.24 7.26
C PHE A 483 -3.32 0.47 8.51
N GLU A 484 -4.55 -0.03 8.51
CA GLU A 484 -5.46 0.10 9.64
C GLU A 484 -5.37 -1.16 10.51
N ASN A 485 -4.80 -1.00 11.71
CA ASN A 485 -4.65 -2.12 12.64
C ASN A 485 -5.86 -2.38 13.53
N HIS A 486 -6.83 -1.47 13.65
CA HIS A 486 -8.00 -1.66 14.51
C HIS A 486 -9.24 -1.00 13.91
N PRO A 487 -10.12 -1.75 13.23
CA PRO A 487 -11.34 -1.19 12.68
C PRO A 487 -12.28 -0.74 13.81
N VAL A 488 -13.08 0.28 13.53
CA VAL A 488 -14.27 0.70 14.31
C VAL A 488 -15.11 -0.53 14.72
N ASP A 489 -15.14 -1.58 13.89
CA ASP A 489 -15.77 -2.87 14.17
C ASP A 489 -15.34 -3.48 15.51
N ARG A 490 -14.05 -3.39 15.91
CA ARG A 490 -13.60 -3.95 17.19
C ARG A 490 -14.16 -3.15 18.36
N ALA A 491 -14.25 -1.82 18.26
CA ALA A 491 -14.87 -0.99 19.29
C ALA A 491 -16.38 -1.31 19.42
N LEU A 492 -17.05 -1.55 18.30
CA LEU A 492 -18.46 -1.95 18.27
C LEU A 492 -18.69 -3.40 18.72
N ARG A 493 -17.70 -4.30 18.55
CA ARG A 493 -17.76 -5.72 18.97
C ARG A 493 -17.28 -5.98 20.40
N GLY A 494 -16.34 -5.18 20.90
CA GLY A 494 -15.70 -5.37 22.22
C GLY A 494 -16.65 -5.22 23.41
N GLU A 495 -17.81 -4.58 23.21
CA GLU A 495 -18.86 -4.39 24.23
C GLU A 495 -20.15 -5.19 23.91
N GLN A 496 -20.04 -6.37 23.30
CA GLN A 496 -21.21 -7.24 23.03
C GLN A 496 -21.89 -7.85 24.28
N ASP A 497 -21.37 -7.58 25.49
CA ASP A 497 -22.08 -7.84 26.76
C ASP A 497 -23.13 -6.75 27.09
N GLY A 498 -23.31 -5.76 26.21
CA GLY A 498 -24.18 -4.59 26.40
C GLY A 498 -25.59 -4.67 25.78
N GLU A 499 -26.41 -3.68 26.15
CA GLU A 499 -27.80 -3.44 25.70
C GLU A 499 -27.94 -3.17 24.18
N LEU A 500 -26.84 -2.79 23.50
CA LEU A 500 -26.81 -2.44 22.09
C LEU A 500 -26.12 -3.52 21.26
N ARG A 501 -26.65 -3.83 20.07
CA ARG A 501 -26.02 -4.74 19.11
C ARG A 501 -25.82 -4.06 17.77
N PHE A 502 -24.58 -4.00 17.30
CA PHE A 502 -24.20 -3.43 16.02
C PHE A 502 -24.04 -4.53 14.96
N ALA A 503 -24.58 -4.30 13.77
CA ALA A 503 -24.29 -5.12 12.59
C ALA A 503 -22.86 -4.88 12.08
N GLU A 504 -22.37 -5.72 11.17
CA GLU A 504 -21.06 -5.54 10.53
C GLU A 504 -21.03 -4.25 9.71
N VAL A 505 -19.93 -3.49 9.83
CA VAL A 505 -19.72 -2.23 9.11
C VAL A 505 -19.08 -2.52 7.75
N GLY A 506 -19.60 -1.91 6.69
CA GLY A 506 -18.87 -1.78 5.43
C GLY A 506 -18.00 -0.53 5.44
N SER A 507 -16.73 -0.63 5.04
CA SER A 507 -15.85 0.52 4.84
C SER A 507 -16.27 1.31 3.59
N GLY A 508 -16.19 2.65 3.67
CA GLY A 508 -16.50 3.56 2.58
C GLY A 508 -15.78 4.88 2.78
N GLY A 509 -14.49 4.92 2.45
CA GLY A 509 -13.69 6.15 2.43
C GLY A 509 -13.69 6.82 1.05
N VAL A 510 -13.50 8.14 1.02
CA VAL A 510 -13.21 8.90 -0.21
C VAL A 510 -11.84 9.53 -0.07
N THR A 511 -10.93 9.22 -1.00
CA THR A 511 -9.53 9.65 -1.00
C THR A 511 -9.27 10.72 -2.07
N ASN A 512 -8.28 11.57 -1.84
CA ASN A 512 -7.81 12.58 -2.81
C ASN A 512 -6.65 12.08 -3.68
N PHE A 513 -6.04 10.93 -3.34
CA PHE A 513 -4.98 10.33 -4.14
C PHE A 513 -5.56 9.50 -5.30
N PRO A 514 -4.92 9.48 -6.48
CA PRO A 514 -5.37 8.64 -7.58
C PRO A 514 -5.55 7.16 -7.23
N MET A 515 -4.74 6.61 -6.31
CA MET A 515 -4.86 5.26 -5.80
C MET A 515 -4.61 5.24 -4.28
N ASP A 516 -5.49 4.61 -3.53
CA ASP A 516 -5.40 4.42 -2.08
C ASP A 516 -5.59 2.94 -1.76
N LEU A 517 -4.58 2.37 -1.10
CA LEU A 517 -4.60 0.99 -0.64
C LEU A 517 -4.86 1.00 0.86
N MET A 518 -6.09 0.66 1.23
CA MET A 518 -6.46 0.44 2.62
C MET A 518 -6.25 -1.05 2.95
N VAL A 519 -5.36 -1.30 3.91
CA VAL A 519 -4.95 -2.64 4.32
C VAL A 519 -5.45 -2.90 5.72
N SER A 520 -6.26 -3.94 5.89
CA SER A 520 -6.76 -4.39 7.18
C SER A 520 -6.38 -5.85 7.42
N ALA A 521 -5.85 -6.14 8.61
CA ALA A 521 -5.45 -7.49 9.00
C ALA A 521 -6.24 -7.93 10.23
N SER A 522 -6.83 -9.11 10.18
CA SER A 522 -7.57 -9.73 11.28
C SER A 522 -7.24 -11.22 11.40
N GLU A 523 -7.79 -11.89 12.41
CA GLU A 523 -7.68 -13.36 12.53
C GLU A 523 -8.27 -14.10 11.32
N GLN A 524 -9.25 -13.48 10.65
CA GLN A 524 -9.95 -14.05 9.50
C GLN A 524 -9.09 -13.99 8.22
N GLY A 525 -8.18 -13.02 8.11
CA GLY A 525 -7.35 -12.83 6.93
C GLY A 525 -6.82 -11.41 6.80
N LEU A 526 -6.21 -11.15 5.64
CA LEU A 526 -5.74 -9.84 5.21
C LEU A 526 -6.63 -9.39 4.05
N GLU A 527 -7.19 -8.20 4.19
CA GLU A 527 -7.95 -7.52 3.15
C GLU A 527 -7.17 -6.30 2.66
N VAL A 528 -7.19 -6.10 1.34
CA VAL A 528 -6.64 -4.90 0.70
C VAL A 528 -7.72 -4.32 -0.20
N GLU A 529 -8.24 -3.16 0.18
CA GLU A 529 -9.15 -2.34 -0.62
C GLU A 529 -8.32 -1.40 -1.50
N TYR A 530 -8.63 -1.36 -2.79
CA TYR A 530 -8.00 -0.51 -3.80
C TYR A 530 -9.04 0.53 -4.25
N LEU A 531 -9.01 1.69 -3.61
CA LEU A 531 -9.83 2.84 -3.98
C LEU A 531 -9.08 3.68 -5.01
N TYR A 532 -9.70 3.95 -6.16
CA TYR A 532 -9.03 4.64 -7.27
C TYR A 532 -9.92 5.65 -7.99
N LEU A 533 -9.29 6.70 -8.52
CA LEU A 533 -9.96 7.69 -9.36
C LEU A 533 -10.19 7.12 -10.77
N ARG A 534 -11.45 7.07 -11.21
CA ARG A 534 -11.82 6.55 -12.54
C ARG A 534 -11.40 7.47 -13.68
N GLU A 535 -11.00 8.71 -13.37
CA GLU A 535 -10.34 9.66 -14.28
C GLU A 535 -8.86 9.35 -14.50
N ARG A 536 -8.26 8.47 -13.67
CA ARG A 536 -6.82 8.14 -13.68
C ARG A 536 -6.54 6.67 -13.96
N PHE A 537 -7.46 5.79 -13.58
CA PHE A 537 -7.32 4.34 -13.75
C PHE A 537 -8.57 3.72 -14.36
N SER A 538 -8.39 2.83 -15.33
CA SER A 538 -9.45 1.95 -15.79
C SER A 538 -9.59 0.71 -14.90
N ALA A 539 -10.81 0.18 -14.76
CA ALA A 539 -11.04 -1.03 -13.97
C ALA A 539 -10.14 -2.23 -14.38
N PRO A 540 -9.90 -2.51 -15.69
CA PRO A 540 -8.97 -3.57 -16.09
C PRO A 540 -7.51 -3.32 -15.70
N GLU A 541 -7.08 -2.06 -15.59
CA GLU A 541 -5.73 -1.72 -15.11
C GLU A 541 -5.60 -1.98 -13.62
N VAL A 542 -6.58 -1.56 -12.82
CA VAL A 542 -6.58 -1.81 -11.37
C VAL A 542 -6.68 -3.31 -11.08
N GLU A 543 -7.48 -4.05 -11.84
CA GLU A 543 -7.56 -5.51 -11.74
C GLU A 543 -6.19 -6.18 -11.99
N ARG A 544 -5.41 -5.65 -12.94
CA ARG A 544 -4.04 -6.12 -13.19
C ARG A 544 -3.11 -5.79 -12.04
N ILE A 545 -3.17 -4.57 -11.50
CA ILE A 545 -2.39 -4.14 -10.33
C ILE A 545 -2.71 -5.04 -9.13
N ARG A 546 -4.00 -5.27 -8.85
CA ARG A 546 -4.51 -6.15 -7.81
C ARG A 546 -3.95 -7.56 -7.94
N ALA A 547 -4.10 -8.19 -9.11
CA ALA A 547 -3.60 -9.54 -9.35
C ALA A 547 -2.07 -9.66 -9.23
N GLN A 548 -1.34 -8.61 -9.61
CA GLN A 548 0.11 -8.55 -9.46
C GLN A 548 0.53 -8.40 -8.00
N LEU A 549 -0.15 -7.58 -7.22
CA LEU A 549 0.11 -7.46 -5.78
C LEU A 549 -0.17 -8.79 -5.07
N GLU A 550 -1.29 -9.45 -5.37
CA GLU A 550 -1.62 -10.78 -4.82
C GLU A 550 -0.54 -11.81 -5.13
N GLY A 551 -0.08 -11.89 -6.38
CA GLY A 551 0.96 -12.83 -6.74
C GLY A 551 2.32 -12.48 -6.13
N LEU A 552 2.64 -11.19 -5.95
CA LEU A 552 3.84 -10.78 -5.20
C LEU A 552 3.74 -11.22 -3.73
N LEU A 553 2.62 -10.95 -3.06
CA LEU A 553 2.39 -11.39 -1.68
C LEU A 553 2.46 -12.92 -1.54
N ALA A 554 2.06 -13.68 -2.56
CA ALA A 554 2.23 -15.13 -2.58
C ALA A 554 3.69 -15.58 -2.83
N GLN A 555 4.49 -14.79 -3.54
CA GLN A 555 5.85 -15.13 -3.97
C GLN A 555 6.93 -14.71 -2.96
N LEU A 556 6.81 -13.53 -2.36
CA LEU A 556 7.83 -12.98 -1.45
C LEU A 556 8.16 -13.92 -0.27
N PRO A 557 7.18 -14.59 0.39
CA PRO A 557 7.47 -15.45 1.53
C PRO A 557 8.25 -16.74 1.23
N GLN A 558 8.55 -17.02 -0.04
CA GLN A 558 9.14 -18.29 -0.46
C GLN A 558 10.65 -18.36 -0.23
N ASP A 559 11.37 -17.25 -0.41
CA ASP A 559 12.82 -17.20 -0.31
C ASP A 559 13.33 -15.78 -0.02
N ALA A 560 13.89 -15.58 1.17
CA ALA A 560 14.44 -14.31 1.60
C ALA A 560 15.80 -13.98 0.95
N GLU A 561 16.52 -14.99 0.45
CA GLU A 561 17.83 -14.81 -0.21
C GLU A 561 17.66 -14.55 -1.71
N ARG A 562 16.43 -14.64 -2.22
CA ARG A 562 16.14 -14.32 -3.61
C ARG A 562 16.49 -12.87 -3.90
N LEU A 563 17.29 -12.68 -4.94
CA LEU A 563 17.69 -11.35 -5.41
C LEU A 563 16.46 -10.60 -5.92
N ILE A 564 16.37 -9.31 -5.58
CA ILE A 564 15.28 -8.42 -6.01
C ILE A 564 15.10 -8.45 -7.53
N GLY A 565 16.18 -8.45 -8.30
CA GLY A 565 16.15 -8.47 -9.76
C GLY A 565 15.51 -9.74 -10.35
N ALA A 566 15.51 -10.84 -9.60
CA ALA A 566 14.92 -12.12 -10.03
C ALA A 566 13.43 -12.24 -9.69
N ILE A 567 12.82 -11.23 -9.08
CA ILE A 567 11.40 -11.18 -8.72
C ILE A 567 10.66 -10.40 -9.82
N GLY A 568 9.96 -11.11 -10.70
CA GLY A 568 9.12 -10.52 -11.75
C GLY A 568 7.70 -10.21 -11.26
N LEU A 569 6.94 -9.44 -12.04
CA LEU A 569 5.50 -9.29 -11.80
C LEU A 569 4.76 -10.57 -12.24
N PRO A 570 3.93 -11.16 -11.37
CA PRO A 570 3.04 -12.27 -11.74
C PRO A 570 2.18 -11.91 -12.95
N ASN A 571 1.93 -12.90 -13.83
CA ASN A 571 1.09 -12.74 -15.03
C ASN A 571 1.52 -11.63 -16.01
N ALA A 572 2.76 -11.14 -15.92
CA ALA A 572 3.35 -10.20 -16.88
C ALA A 572 4.01 -10.91 -18.10
N CYS A 573 3.65 -12.16 -18.36
CA CYS A 573 4.11 -12.89 -19.53
C CYS A 573 3.45 -12.31 -20.78
N ILE A 574 4.26 -11.77 -21.69
CA ILE A 574 3.80 -11.49 -23.05
C ILE A 574 3.73 -12.85 -23.75
N GLU A 575 2.53 -13.39 -23.94
CA GLU A 575 2.37 -14.53 -24.83
C GLU A 575 2.79 -14.09 -26.25
N PRO A 576 3.70 -14.81 -26.92
CA PRO A 576 4.03 -14.51 -28.29
C PRO A 576 2.75 -14.61 -29.13
N THR A 577 2.31 -13.47 -29.69
CA THR A 577 1.07 -13.33 -30.46
C THR A 577 1.07 -14.07 -31.79
N HIS A 578 2.19 -14.71 -32.13
CA HIS A 578 2.33 -15.47 -33.36
C HIS A 578 2.61 -16.94 -33.04
N PRO A 579 1.79 -17.89 -33.53
CA PRO A 579 2.19 -19.28 -33.54
C PRO A 579 3.52 -19.38 -34.30
N ALA A 580 4.43 -20.22 -33.82
CA ALA A 580 5.67 -20.51 -34.52
C ALA A 580 5.32 -20.89 -35.97
N LEU A 581 5.64 -20.01 -36.92
CA LEU A 581 5.48 -20.33 -38.33
C LEU A 581 6.34 -21.57 -38.60
N PRO A 582 5.81 -22.60 -39.30
CA PRO A 582 6.64 -23.73 -39.68
C PRO A 582 7.83 -23.18 -40.47
N VAL A 583 9.04 -23.48 -39.97
CA VAL A 583 10.28 -23.10 -40.65
C VAL A 583 10.26 -23.80 -42.00
N THR A 584 9.88 -23.07 -43.04
CA THR A 584 9.93 -23.57 -44.40
C THR A 584 11.31 -23.22 -44.92
N ASP A 585 12.08 -24.23 -45.31
CA ASP A 585 13.33 -24.00 -46.03
C ASP A 585 13.02 -23.15 -47.27
N LEU A 586 13.59 -21.94 -47.31
CA LEU A 586 13.37 -20.96 -48.38
C LEU A 586 13.72 -21.54 -49.75
N VAL A 587 14.82 -22.31 -49.84
CA VAL A 587 15.27 -22.93 -51.07
C VAL A 587 14.29 -24.03 -51.49
N GLN A 588 13.84 -24.86 -50.54
CA GLN A 588 12.85 -25.88 -50.82
C GLN A 588 11.49 -25.29 -51.23
N GLY A 589 11.04 -24.24 -50.54
CA GLY A 589 9.81 -23.52 -50.85
C GLY A 589 9.85 -22.89 -52.24
N PHE A 590 10.99 -22.29 -52.61
CA PHE A 590 11.21 -21.79 -53.96
C PHE A 590 11.15 -22.91 -55.00
N SER A 591 11.89 -24.01 -54.81
CA SER A 591 11.88 -25.16 -55.72
C SER A 591 10.48 -25.78 -55.88
N GLN A 592 9.69 -25.84 -54.80
CA GLN A 592 8.29 -26.29 -54.88
C GLN A 592 7.41 -25.35 -55.70
N GLN A 593 7.60 -24.04 -55.56
CA GLN A 593 6.88 -23.05 -56.37
C GLN A 593 7.25 -23.15 -57.86
N VAL A 594 8.52 -23.42 -58.17
CA VAL A 594 8.98 -23.65 -59.54
C VAL A 594 8.28 -24.86 -60.16
N LEU A 595 8.11 -25.95 -59.41
CA LEU A 595 7.38 -27.14 -59.87
C LEU A 595 5.87 -26.86 -60.09
N ARG A 596 5.27 -26.01 -59.25
CA ARG A 596 3.84 -25.67 -59.33
C ARG A 596 3.51 -24.76 -60.51
N GLN A 597 4.34 -23.74 -60.76
CA GLN A 597 4.05 -22.71 -61.77
C GLN A 597 5.31 -22.33 -62.57
N PRO A 598 5.88 -23.27 -63.36
CA PRO A 598 7.18 -23.09 -63.99
C PRO A 598 7.24 -21.92 -64.97
N GLN A 599 6.16 -21.66 -65.71
CA GLN A 599 6.07 -20.60 -66.72
C GLN A 599 5.55 -19.27 -66.17
N ALA A 600 5.18 -19.21 -64.89
CA ALA A 600 4.76 -17.96 -64.28
C ALA A 600 5.96 -17.03 -64.11
N ARG A 601 5.74 -15.72 -64.26
CA ARG A 601 6.76 -14.70 -64.08
C ARG A 601 7.20 -14.65 -62.62
N ALA A 602 8.50 -14.91 -62.38
CA ALA A 602 9.11 -14.88 -61.05
C ALA A 602 9.81 -13.56 -60.76
N LEU A 603 10.44 -12.97 -61.78
CA LEU A 603 11.24 -11.75 -61.64
C LEU A 603 11.05 -10.84 -62.85
N SER A 604 10.97 -9.54 -62.61
CA SER A 604 10.94 -8.50 -63.64
C SER A 604 11.85 -7.35 -63.22
N CYS A 605 12.78 -6.96 -64.09
CA CYS A 605 13.74 -5.89 -63.85
C CYS A 605 14.11 -5.23 -65.19
N ASP A 606 13.94 -3.91 -65.30
CA ASP A 606 14.28 -3.09 -66.49
C ASP A 606 13.88 -3.71 -67.84
N GLY A 607 12.65 -4.23 -67.93
CA GLY A 607 12.09 -4.82 -69.15
C GLY A 607 12.53 -6.25 -69.44
N ARG A 608 13.41 -6.85 -68.62
CA ARG A 608 13.70 -8.29 -68.62
C ARG A 608 12.75 -9.01 -67.68
N GLU A 609 12.26 -10.17 -68.10
CA GLU A 609 11.41 -11.04 -67.31
C GLU A 609 11.99 -12.44 -67.27
N LEU A 610 12.02 -13.05 -66.08
CA LEU A 610 12.36 -14.45 -65.91
C LEU A 610 11.16 -15.21 -65.34
N SER A 611 10.83 -16.33 -65.95
CA SER A 611 9.92 -17.31 -65.37
C SER A 611 10.57 -18.02 -64.17
N TYR A 612 9.76 -18.66 -63.32
CA TYR A 612 10.27 -19.49 -62.22
C TYR A 612 11.24 -20.57 -62.71
N ALA A 613 10.95 -21.22 -63.84
CA ALA A 613 11.82 -22.25 -64.42
C ALA A 613 13.16 -21.69 -64.92
N GLU A 614 13.16 -20.49 -65.52
CA GLU A 614 14.39 -19.86 -66.00
C GLU A 614 15.27 -19.37 -64.84
N LEU A 615 14.65 -18.78 -63.81
CA LEU A 615 15.34 -18.33 -62.60
C LEU A 615 15.96 -19.52 -61.85
N GLU A 616 15.22 -20.62 -61.69
CA GLU A 616 15.70 -21.86 -61.10
C GLU A 616 16.89 -22.44 -61.87
N ARG A 617 16.79 -22.53 -63.20
CA ARG A 617 17.86 -23.06 -64.05
C ARG A 617 19.15 -22.22 -63.92
N GLN A 618 19.02 -20.90 -63.95
CA GLN A 618 20.18 -20.01 -63.82
C GLN A 618 20.81 -20.09 -62.43
N ALA A 619 19.99 -20.05 -61.38
CA ALA A 619 20.46 -20.15 -60.00
C ALA A 619 21.11 -21.51 -59.70
N ASN A 620 20.53 -22.62 -60.17
CA ASN A 620 21.11 -23.96 -59.99
C ASN A 620 22.43 -24.11 -60.77
N GLY A 621 22.52 -23.54 -61.98
CA GLY A 621 23.76 -23.55 -62.76
C GLY A 621 24.90 -22.84 -62.02
N LEU A 622 24.62 -21.66 -61.47
CA LEU A 622 25.60 -20.91 -60.69
C LEU A 622 25.89 -21.58 -59.33
N ALA A 623 24.89 -22.18 -58.67
CA ALA A 623 25.08 -22.90 -57.42
C ALA A 623 26.03 -24.09 -57.58
N CYS A 624 25.89 -24.88 -58.66
CA CYS A 624 26.80 -25.98 -58.98
C CYS A 624 28.24 -25.49 -59.19
N GLU A 625 28.43 -24.32 -59.82
CA GLU A 625 29.74 -23.71 -60.01
C GLU A 625 30.34 -23.18 -58.69
N LEU A 626 29.52 -22.61 -57.80
CA LEU A 626 29.97 -22.22 -56.46
C LEU A 626 30.42 -23.45 -55.66
N GLN A 627 29.64 -24.54 -55.70
CA GLN A 627 29.96 -25.79 -55.04
C GLN A 627 31.23 -26.45 -55.62
N SER A 628 31.44 -26.39 -56.95
CA SER A 628 32.66 -26.90 -57.58
C SER A 628 33.91 -26.14 -57.13
N ARG A 629 33.76 -24.89 -56.68
CA ARG A 629 34.81 -24.04 -56.11
C ARG A 629 34.94 -24.17 -54.59
N GLY A 630 34.22 -25.10 -53.97
CA GLY A 630 34.33 -25.40 -52.54
C GLY A 630 33.37 -24.64 -51.63
N ILE A 631 32.42 -23.86 -52.18
CA ILE A 631 31.40 -23.18 -51.36
C ILE A 631 30.37 -24.18 -50.84
N GLY A 632 30.08 -24.11 -49.55
CA GLY A 632 29.10 -24.96 -48.87
C GLY A 632 28.56 -24.31 -47.60
N PRO A 633 28.01 -25.11 -46.66
CA PRO A 633 27.54 -24.61 -45.36
C PRO A 633 28.60 -23.81 -44.61
N GLU A 634 28.15 -22.75 -43.91
CA GLU A 634 28.99 -21.86 -43.09
C GLU A 634 30.00 -20.99 -43.87
N GLU A 635 30.01 -21.06 -45.20
CA GLU A 635 30.78 -20.16 -46.06
C GLU A 635 30.01 -18.87 -46.40
N VAL A 636 30.76 -17.80 -46.65
CA VAL A 636 30.21 -16.51 -47.08
C VAL A 636 30.69 -16.18 -48.49
N VAL A 637 29.76 -15.85 -49.38
CA VAL A 637 30.05 -15.40 -50.75
C VAL A 637 29.67 -13.92 -50.87
N ALA A 638 30.65 -13.07 -51.18
CA ALA A 638 30.40 -11.67 -51.45
C ALA A 638 29.74 -11.49 -52.82
N VAL A 639 28.74 -10.61 -52.92
CA VAL A 639 27.99 -10.32 -54.15
C VAL A 639 28.03 -8.82 -54.41
N ALA A 640 28.88 -8.41 -55.35
CA ALA A 640 29.08 -7.04 -55.79
C ALA A 640 28.46 -6.85 -57.19
N LEU A 641 27.14 -6.81 -57.24
CA LEU A 641 26.36 -6.65 -58.47
C LEU A 641 25.41 -5.45 -58.35
N PRO A 642 25.30 -4.58 -59.38
CA PRO A 642 24.27 -3.56 -59.41
C PRO A 642 22.89 -4.23 -59.46
N ARG A 643 21.84 -3.51 -59.02
CA ARG A 643 20.46 -4.02 -59.04
C ARG A 643 20.07 -4.50 -60.44
N SER A 644 19.90 -5.81 -60.59
CA SER A 644 19.57 -6.48 -61.85
C SER A 644 18.94 -7.84 -61.58
N GLU A 645 18.46 -8.52 -62.62
CA GLU A 645 18.00 -9.90 -62.52
C GLU A 645 19.11 -10.85 -62.04
N LEU A 646 20.37 -10.54 -62.39
CA LEU A 646 21.54 -11.34 -62.01
C LEU A 646 21.81 -11.28 -60.50
N THR A 647 21.45 -10.18 -59.82
CA THR A 647 21.60 -10.07 -58.37
C THR A 647 20.74 -11.09 -57.64
N VAL A 648 19.48 -11.26 -58.09
CA VAL A 648 18.55 -12.25 -57.51
C VAL A 648 19.01 -13.67 -57.85
N VAL A 649 19.51 -13.91 -59.06
CA VAL A 649 20.12 -15.19 -59.45
C VAL A 649 21.31 -15.52 -58.53
N ALA A 650 22.19 -14.55 -58.27
CA ALA A 650 23.35 -14.73 -57.40
C ALA A 650 22.94 -15.06 -55.95
N PHE A 651 21.98 -14.33 -55.38
CA PHE A 651 21.49 -14.60 -54.02
C PHE A 651 20.88 -16.01 -53.92
N LEU A 652 20.00 -16.39 -54.85
CA LEU A 652 19.42 -17.73 -54.87
C LEU A 652 20.48 -18.82 -55.07
N ALA A 653 21.47 -18.58 -55.93
CA ALA A 653 22.55 -19.52 -56.18
C ALA A 653 23.43 -19.76 -54.95
N VAL A 654 23.79 -18.70 -54.22
CA VAL A 654 24.56 -18.80 -52.97
C VAL A 654 23.77 -19.56 -51.91
N LEU A 655 22.48 -19.25 -51.74
CA LEU A 655 21.60 -19.99 -50.82
C LEU A 655 21.45 -21.47 -51.22
N LYS A 656 21.30 -21.76 -52.51
CA LYS A 656 21.23 -23.14 -53.05
C LYS A 656 22.55 -23.89 -52.93
N ALA A 657 23.69 -23.19 -52.92
CA ALA A 657 24.99 -23.77 -52.62
C ALA A 657 25.13 -24.14 -51.13
N GLY A 658 24.24 -23.64 -50.27
CA GLY A 658 24.26 -23.85 -48.81
C GLY A 658 24.98 -22.75 -48.04
N ALA A 659 25.42 -21.68 -48.72
CA ALA A 659 26.22 -20.60 -48.16
C ALA A 659 25.38 -19.35 -47.85
N ALA A 660 25.97 -18.42 -47.09
CA ALA A 660 25.42 -17.08 -46.88
C ALA A 660 25.95 -16.11 -47.94
N TYR A 661 25.10 -15.22 -48.46
CA TYR A 661 25.55 -14.15 -49.34
C TYR A 661 25.81 -12.86 -48.54
N LEU A 662 26.88 -12.17 -48.87
CA LEU A 662 27.19 -10.83 -48.38
C LEU A 662 26.96 -9.82 -49.52
N PRO A 663 25.87 -9.05 -49.53
CA PRO A 663 25.66 -8.03 -50.55
C PRO A 663 26.62 -6.86 -50.33
N LEU A 664 27.37 -6.50 -51.37
CA LEU A 664 28.26 -5.34 -51.39
C LEU A 664 27.65 -4.23 -52.24
N ASP A 665 27.38 -3.09 -51.61
CA ASP A 665 26.91 -1.89 -52.30
C ASP A 665 28.10 -1.18 -52.95
N LEU A 666 28.13 -1.14 -54.28
CA LEU A 666 29.22 -0.56 -55.05
C LEU A 666 29.35 0.96 -54.83
N ASP A 667 28.32 1.63 -54.30
CA ASP A 667 28.37 3.05 -53.96
C ASP A 667 29.09 3.32 -52.61
N TYR A 668 29.45 2.27 -51.86
CA TYR A 668 30.18 2.44 -50.61
C TYR A 668 31.66 2.79 -50.82
N PRO A 669 32.26 3.57 -49.89
CA PRO A 669 33.70 3.83 -49.93
C PRO A 669 34.52 2.54 -49.93
N ALA A 670 35.63 2.52 -50.67
CA ALA A 670 36.49 1.35 -50.81
C ALA A 670 36.97 0.79 -49.46
N GLU A 671 37.26 1.66 -48.48
CA GLU A 671 37.65 1.25 -47.13
C GLU A 671 36.55 0.44 -46.41
N ARG A 672 35.27 0.80 -46.62
CA ARG A 672 34.13 0.08 -46.03
C ARG A 672 33.93 -1.28 -46.70
N LEU A 673 34.09 -1.36 -48.02
CA LEU A 673 34.02 -2.63 -48.76
C LEU A 673 35.16 -3.56 -48.37
N ALA A 674 36.38 -3.04 -48.25
CA ALA A 674 37.54 -3.80 -47.79
C ALA A 674 37.35 -4.32 -46.36
N TYR A 675 36.80 -3.50 -45.46
CA TYR A 675 36.47 -3.92 -44.10
C TYR A 675 35.43 -5.05 -44.09
N MET A 676 34.31 -4.91 -44.83
CA MET A 676 33.26 -5.92 -44.90
C MET A 676 33.77 -7.26 -45.45
N LEU A 677 34.63 -7.23 -46.47
CA LEU A 677 35.26 -8.44 -47.01
C LEU A 677 36.20 -9.11 -46.00
N ALA A 678 37.03 -8.33 -45.31
CA ALA A 678 37.97 -8.85 -44.32
C ALA A 678 37.26 -9.44 -43.08
N ASP A 679 36.24 -8.76 -42.56
CA ASP A 679 35.49 -9.15 -41.36
C ASP A 679 34.59 -10.38 -41.61
N SER A 680 33.99 -10.46 -42.80
CA SER A 680 33.11 -11.58 -43.16
C SER A 680 33.83 -12.87 -43.51
N GLY A 681 35.13 -12.81 -43.82
CA GLY A 681 35.90 -13.96 -44.31
C GLY A 681 35.43 -14.50 -45.65
N ALA A 682 34.76 -13.68 -46.48
CA ALA A 682 34.19 -14.13 -47.74
C ALA A 682 35.25 -14.76 -48.66
N SER A 683 35.06 -16.04 -49.00
CA SER A 683 36.04 -16.83 -49.74
C SER A 683 35.97 -16.61 -51.26
N LEU A 684 34.84 -16.07 -51.76
CA LEU A 684 34.63 -15.72 -53.16
C LEU A 684 33.86 -14.41 -53.30
N LEU A 685 34.14 -13.69 -54.40
CA LEU A 685 33.42 -12.50 -54.84
C LEU A 685 32.72 -12.79 -56.18
N LEU A 686 31.40 -12.59 -56.21
CA LEU A 686 30.59 -12.55 -57.43
C LEU A 686 30.44 -11.10 -57.88
N CYS A 687 31.07 -10.75 -58.99
CA CYS A 687 30.95 -9.45 -59.64
C CYS A 687 30.74 -9.63 -61.15
N ARG A 688 30.38 -8.56 -61.85
CA ARG A 688 30.41 -8.56 -63.31
C ARG A 688 31.86 -8.35 -63.77
N SER A 689 32.19 -8.84 -64.96
CA SER A 689 33.54 -8.69 -65.55
C SER A 689 33.91 -7.24 -65.90
N ASP A 690 32.94 -6.32 -65.85
CA ASP A 690 33.09 -4.89 -66.12
C ASP A 690 33.13 -4.05 -64.83
N VAL A 691 33.17 -4.69 -63.66
CA VAL A 691 33.44 -4.03 -62.37
C VAL A 691 34.95 -4.11 -62.13
N ASP A 692 35.63 -2.96 -62.21
CA ASP A 692 37.07 -2.81 -61.89
C ASP A 692 37.34 -2.87 -60.38
#